data_AF-A0A9N9WRZ8-F1
#
_entry.id   AF-A0A9N9WRZ8-F1
#
_cell.length_a   1.000
_cell.length_b   1.000
_cell.length_c   1.000
_cell.angle_alpha   90.00
_cell.angle_beta   90.00
_cell.angle_gamma   90.00
#
_symmetry.space_group_name_H-M   'P 1'
#
loop_
_entity.id
_entity.type
_entity.pdbx_description
1 polymer ?
#
loop_
_entity_poly.entity_id
_entity_poly.type
_entity_poly.pdbx_seq_one_letter_code
_entity_poly.pdbx_strand_id
1 'polypeptide(L)'
;MEAVELQDEIIEQEKIPSIITDEYLSESLQKYEEFIKELRSQGNYELANQFLNLSTILENVHFQLKSEERKTQDLLDQQLDATGKIQAALKISQKDNDTIAKLKCEVTSAWKETDASILRENHMNESLNVTRERYLTLKEKLQKSSKLEMNDELGEHKLTVLQQCERLHVEVEEVNKRLFVQREYSEELQKKLDDSLEKNRDLYREWDAATNDSLVNKKKADKLQMSLDEIKEDFDKNLENLIYYQESNEKFLKRLAERDKQVQNLTDKLEQFRSDNSWLKEVKAKLELTMKSYKTEIKNIKHELKQFESYARLKDDQNRKLVAGHEQEVKKVENLVRKICSVEKLMSQQEQEMLIKKNEIVTAEKERDLIKKSSDDVKRENDKLSQKIEQLLREIERLNTSLLTLKQEKHKLEEEQLLINNDLKVSIEREKKSSGNVKKLQANIETVEAEKMYLTESIKQLNEDAEFRKKQYEQIKSELDESNEQVSYFKHEYNVALKHLKEVRSDYQRCHEKESDMIDRITRCKNQVDDLNNKMTLKLTEILALMKKIKQLERKNRDIRRELEKSNGILKSCRVELKNFEHDNSLLKEEIHQNHERFIKMKTQADKIVRERDLIATQMYRKNDENALLEEQVSMLKMSIERGNSMYNERLEDIKVMKNEIQSLRSQCNVLKRGLENTTDMRHEVLQLHRKLNQERTKAKVLEDEMKTPMNVHRWRKLCHRDPGRMELLRKCQRLQRNYLKESTRVLKSEELIKVLQDQISSLKKKLSRCPNQDVSEKLLFTRSKLQENTKRMKAAIAISRATECEVYKKDKEIAETQKELNVIKCQLFKEKRTKQKLIQKLNESRKNSENLEFEKEVNEKLKTLGNALKRSLLT
;
A
#
# COMPACT_ATOMS: atom_id res chain seq x y z
N MET A 1 -13.77 -76.20 5.08
CA MET A 1 -12.46 -76.38 4.44
C MET A 1 -12.65 -76.03 2.97
N GLU A 2 -12.21 -74.87 2.51
CA GLU A 2 -11.50 -73.78 3.18
C GLU A 2 -12.19 -72.44 2.86
N ALA A 3 -12.14 -71.49 3.78
CA ALA A 3 -12.64 -70.12 3.57
C ALA A 3 -11.46 -69.19 3.81
N VAL A 4 -11.21 -68.28 2.88
CA VAL A 4 -10.05 -67.38 2.94
C VAL A 4 -10.25 -66.36 4.05
N GLU A 5 -9.34 -66.34 5.01
CA GLU A 5 -9.30 -65.33 6.06
C GLU A 5 -8.85 -63.99 5.45
N LEU A 6 -9.78 -63.02 5.41
CA LEU A 6 -9.40 -61.62 5.26
C LEU A 6 -8.96 -61.11 6.63
N GLN A 7 -7.69 -60.74 6.74
CA GLN A 7 -7.17 -60.07 7.93
C GLN A 7 -7.59 -58.59 7.88
N ASP A 8 -8.63 -58.24 8.64
CA ASP A 8 -8.92 -56.85 8.97
C ASP A 8 -7.81 -56.33 9.90
N GLU A 9 -6.77 -55.72 9.33
CA GLU A 9 -5.76 -55.00 10.12
C GLU A 9 -6.42 -53.81 10.82
N ILE A 10 -6.44 -53.87 12.15
CA ILE A 10 -7.00 -52.82 13.00
C ILE A 10 -6.06 -51.60 12.92
N ILE A 11 -6.40 -50.65 12.05
CA ILE A 11 -5.77 -49.32 12.05
C ILE A 11 -6.19 -48.63 13.36
N GLU A 12 -5.29 -48.63 14.35
CA GLU A 12 -5.45 -47.82 15.55
C GLU A 12 -5.56 -46.34 15.15
N GLN A 13 -6.73 -45.74 15.40
CA GLN A 13 -6.94 -44.32 15.17
C GLN A 13 -6.17 -43.52 16.23
N GLU A 14 -4.93 -43.15 15.93
CA GLU A 14 -4.17 -42.17 16.70
C GLU A 14 -5.04 -40.93 16.93
N LYS A 15 -5.36 -40.65 18.20
CA LYS A 15 -6.25 -39.54 18.56
C LYS A 15 -5.54 -38.23 18.28
N ILE A 16 -6.01 -37.52 17.25
CA ILE A 16 -5.55 -36.17 16.90
C ILE A 16 -5.47 -35.33 18.19
N PRO A 17 -4.29 -34.78 18.55
CA PRO A 17 -4.13 -33.97 19.75
C PRO A 17 -5.09 -32.78 19.76
N SER A 18 -5.66 -32.47 20.93
CA SER A 18 -6.55 -31.30 21.10
C SER A 18 -5.84 -29.95 20.94
N ILE A 19 -4.50 -29.95 20.91
CA ILE A 19 -3.64 -28.83 20.58
C ILE A 19 -2.57 -29.35 19.62
N ILE A 20 -2.55 -28.84 18.39
CA ILE A 20 -1.51 -29.13 17.40
C ILE A 20 -0.27 -28.31 17.78
N THR A 21 0.79 -28.98 18.23
CA THR A 21 2.09 -28.34 18.50
C THR A 21 2.89 -28.19 17.20
N ASP A 22 3.84 -27.25 17.19
CA ASP A 22 4.80 -27.09 16.08
C ASP A 22 5.53 -28.41 15.74
N GLU A 23 5.92 -29.16 16.76
CA GLU A 23 6.62 -30.44 16.64
C GLU A 23 5.72 -31.50 15.99
N TYR A 24 4.47 -31.64 16.46
CA TYR A 24 3.50 -32.57 15.87
C TYR A 24 3.15 -32.20 14.43
N LEU A 25 3.06 -30.92 14.09
CA LEU A 25 2.86 -30.49 12.71
C LEU A 25 4.08 -30.79 11.84
N SER A 26 5.30 -30.55 12.34
CA SER A 26 6.55 -30.86 11.63
C SER A 26 6.69 -32.37 11.36
N GLU A 27 6.42 -33.21 12.34
CA GLU A 27 6.39 -34.68 12.16
C GLU A 27 5.30 -35.11 11.18
N SER A 28 4.11 -34.49 11.24
CA SER A 28 3.01 -34.78 10.31
C SER A 28 3.36 -34.41 8.87
N LEU A 29 3.95 -33.24 8.64
CA LEU A 29 4.41 -32.80 7.31
C LEU A 29 5.52 -33.72 6.78
N GLN A 30 6.44 -34.17 7.64
CA GLN A 30 7.50 -35.12 7.27
C GLN A 30 6.93 -36.50 6.89
N LYS A 31 5.96 -37.02 7.65
CA LYS A 31 5.20 -38.23 7.29
C LYS A 31 4.43 -38.06 5.97
N TYR A 32 3.81 -36.90 5.72
CA TYR A 32 3.15 -36.60 4.45
C TYR A 32 4.14 -36.56 3.28
N GLU A 33 5.32 -35.96 3.44
CA GLU A 33 6.38 -35.98 2.43
C GLU A 33 6.81 -37.41 2.07
N GLU A 34 6.97 -38.28 3.06
CA GLU A 34 7.34 -39.69 2.87
C GLU A 34 6.24 -40.46 2.13
N PHE A 35 4.97 -40.28 2.53
CA PHE A 35 3.82 -40.85 1.83
C PHE A 35 3.67 -40.32 0.37
N ILE A 36 3.99 -39.04 0.12
CA ILE A 36 4.01 -38.46 -1.24
C ILE A 36 5.14 -39.07 -2.09
N LYS A 37 6.30 -39.38 -1.52
CA LYS A 37 7.41 -40.08 -2.20
C LYS A 37 6.98 -41.52 -2.54
N GLU A 38 6.32 -42.20 -1.61
CA GLU A 38 5.83 -43.57 -1.77
C GLU A 38 4.72 -43.68 -2.84
N LEU A 39 3.68 -42.84 -2.78
CA LEU A 39 2.63 -42.76 -3.82
C LEU A 39 3.19 -42.48 -5.23
N ARG A 40 4.27 -41.68 -5.33
CA ARG A 40 4.97 -41.44 -6.60
C ARG A 40 5.73 -42.66 -7.08
N SER A 41 6.32 -43.45 -6.18
CA SER A 41 6.97 -44.74 -6.54
C SER A 41 5.96 -45.77 -7.07
N GLN A 42 4.74 -45.76 -6.53
CA GLN A 42 3.61 -46.59 -6.98
C GLN A 42 2.91 -46.05 -8.25
N GLY A 43 3.34 -44.91 -8.80
CA GLY A 43 2.78 -44.31 -10.02
C GLY A 43 1.49 -43.49 -9.86
N ASN A 44 0.98 -43.31 -8.63
CA ASN A 44 -0.25 -42.55 -8.35
C ASN A 44 0.02 -41.03 -8.26
N TYR A 45 0.49 -40.45 -9.37
CA TYR A 45 0.90 -39.04 -9.44
C TYR A 45 -0.21 -38.02 -9.13
N GLU A 46 -1.47 -38.32 -9.46
CA GLU A 46 -2.60 -37.42 -9.15
C GLU A 46 -2.83 -37.32 -7.65
N LEU A 47 -2.90 -38.46 -6.95
CA LEU A 47 -3.09 -38.52 -5.50
C LEU A 47 -1.90 -37.88 -4.77
N ALA A 48 -0.67 -38.16 -5.21
CA ALA A 48 0.53 -37.53 -4.66
C ALA A 48 0.56 -36.00 -4.83
N ASN A 49 -0.02 -35.47 -5.91
CA ASN A 49 -0.15 -34.01 -6.09
C ASN A 49 -1.30 -33.41 -5.27
N GLN A 50 -2.37 -34.15 -4.99
CA GLN A 50 -3.41 -33.73 -4.05
C GLN A 50 -2.85 -33.64 -2.62
N PHE A 51 -2.11 -34.66 -2.14
CA PHE A 51 -1.44 -34.61 -0.85
C PHE A 51 -0.38 -33.50 -0.76
N LEU A 52 0.40 -33.26 -1.84
CA LEU A 52 1.35 -32.14 -1.88
C LEU A 52 0.66 -30.77 -1.77
N ASN A 53 -0.48 -30.59 -2.45
CA ASN A 53 -1.28 -29.37 -2.31
C ASN A 53 -1.82 -29.22 -0.87
N LEU A 54 -2.27 -30.30 -0.23
CA LEU A 54 -2.74 -30.28 1.17
C LEU A 54 -1.61 -29.92 2.16
N SER A 55 -0.40 -30.48 1.98
CA SER A 55 0.79 -30.10 2.75
C SER A 55 1.10 -28.60 2.60
N THR A 56 1.09 -28.11 1.35
CA THR A 56 1.32 -26.69 1.05
C THR A 56 0.24 -25.79 1.67
N ILE A 57 -1.01 -26.23 1.73
CA ILE A 57 -2.11 -25.49 2.39
C ILE A 57 -1.92 -25.48 3.91
N LEU A 58 -1.56 -26.60 4.54
CA LEU A 58 -1.28 -26.70 5.97
C LEU A 58 -0.14 -25.76 6.40
N GLU A 59 0.97 -25.73 5.66
CA GLU A 59 2.09 -24.82 5.89
C GLU A 59 1.66 -23.34 5.81
N ASN A 60 0.88 -22.97 4.79
CA ASN A 60 0.39 -21.59 4.63
C ASN A 60 -0.59 -21.19 5.75
N VAL A 61 -1.47 -22.09 6.19
CA VAL A 61 -2.42 -21.84 7.29
C VAL A 61 -1.68 -21.71 8.62
N HIS A 62 -0.67 -22.54 8.89
CA HIS A 62 0.17 -22.44 10.09
C HIS A 62 1.02 -21.15 10.11
N PHE A 63 1.59 -20.75 8.96
CA PHE A 63 2.28 -19.48 8.83
C PHE A 63 1.35 -18.28 9.11
N GLN A 64 0.11 -18.33 8.61
CA GLN A 64 -0.91 -17.32 8.92
C GLN A 64 -1.29 -17.32 10.40
N LEU A 65 -1.48 -18.49 11.01
CA LEU A 65 -1.74 -18.62 12.46
C LEU A 65 -0.64 -17.92 13.27
N LYS A 66 0.63 -18.23 13.01
CA LYS A 66 1.79 -17.59 13.67
C LYS A 66 1.94 -16.09 13.38
N SER A 67 1.45 -15.60 12.25
CA SER A 67 1.34 -14.17 11.97
C SER A 67 0.33 -13.50 12.90
N GLU A 68 -0.86 -14.10 13.07
CA GLU A 68 -1.90 -13.54 13.93
C GLU A 68 -1.59 -13.71 15.43
N GLU A 69 -0.91 -14.80 15.83
CA GLU A 69 -0.37 -14.95 17.20
C GLU A 69 0.61 -13.82 17.53
N ARG A 70 1.53 -13.49 16.63
CA ARG A 70 2.46 -12.37 16.82
C ARG A 70 1.75 -11.02 16.90
N LYS A 71 0.83 -10.74 15.96
CA LYS A 71 0.04 -9.50 15.98
C LYS A 71 -0.81 -9.36 17.26
N THR A 72 -1.45 -10.44 17.70
CA THR A 72 -2.25 -10.42 18.94
C THR A 72 -1.36 -10.23 20.16
N GLN A 73 -0.14 -10.78 20.17
CA GLN A 73 0.85 -10.54 21.23
C GLN A 73 1.40 -9.10 21.21
N ASP A 74 1.71 -8.54 20.03
CA ASP A 74 2.12 -7.13 19.86
C ASP A 74 1.02 -6.15 20.33
N LEU A 75 -0.26 -6.49 20.10
CA LEU A 75 -1.42 -5.73 20.59
C LEU A 75 -1.60 -5.87 22.11
N LEU A 76 -1.28 -7.03 22.68
CA LEU A 76 -1.36 -7.30 24.12
C LEU A 76 -0.27 -6.53 24.89
N ASP A 77 0.95 -6.45 24.33
CA ASP A 77 2.02 -5.60 24.85
C ASP A 77 1.66 -4.11 24.75
N GLN A 78 1.05 -3.65 23.64
CA GLN A 78 0.52 -2.28 23.53
C GLN A 78 -0.60 -1.99 24.54
N GLN A 79 -1.46 -2.97 24.83
CA GLN A 79 -2.49 -2.86 25.87
C GLN A 79 -1.90 -2.80 27.28
N LEU A 80 -0.83 -3.56 27.57
CA LEU A 80 -0.08 -3.48 28.82
C LEU A 80 0.58 -2.11 28.99
N ASP A 81 1.17 -1.57 27.92
CA ASP A 81 1.81 -0.25 27.93
C ASP A 81 0.79 0.89 28.11
N ALA A 82 -0.39 0.78 27.48
CA ALA A 82 -1.51 1.71 27.64
C ALA A 82 -2.12 1.66 29.05
N THR A 83 -2.37 0.46 29.59
CA THR A 83 -2.89 0.30 30.96
C THR A 83 -1.89 0.76 32.03
N GLY A 84 -0.59 0.57 31.80
CA GLY A 84 0.48 1.14 32.63
C GLY A 84 0.43 2.67 32.68
N LYS A 85 0.27 3.33 31.52
CA LYS A 85 0.11 4.80 31.42
C LYS A 85 -1.16 5.29 32.12
N ILE A 86 -2.28 4.57 31.99
CA ILE A 86 -3.53 4.88 32.70
C ILE A 86 -3.37 4.75 34.23
N GLN A 87 -2.71 3.69 34.71
CA GLN A 87 -2.44 3.53 36.15
C GLN A 87 -1.50 4.61 36.71
N ALA A 88 -0.53 5.09 35.91
CA ALA A 88 0.31 6.22 36.29
C ALA A 88 -0.51 7.52 36.43
N ALA A 89 -1.37 7.82 35.44
CA ALA A 89 -2.26 8.99 35.48
C ALA A 89 -3.24 8.95 36.66
N LEU A 90 -3.84 7.79 36.95
CA LEU A 90 -4.73 7.60 38.11
C LEU A 90 -3.99 7.83 39.45
N LYS A 91 -2.73 7.37 39.58
CA LYS A 91 -1.91 7.60 40.78
C LYS A 91 -1.49 9.07 40.95
N ILE A 92 -1.34 9.82 39.87
CA ILE A 92 -1.12 11.27 39.92
C ILE A 92 -2.41 11.95 40.38
N SER A 93 -3.54 11.68 39.72
CA SER A 93 -4.84 12.27 40.11
C SER A 93 -5.26 11.95 41.55
N GLN A 94 -4.92 10.76 42.08
CA GLN A 94 -5.14 10.45 43.50
C GLN A 94 -4.31 11.36 44.43
N LYS A 95 -3.03 11.57 44.14
CA LYS A 95 -2.19 12.51 44.90
C LYS A 95 -2.69 13.94 44.80
N ASP A 96 -3.18 14.36 43.65
CA ASP A 96 -3.74 15.70 43.45
C ASP A 96 -5.03 15.89 44.26
N ASN A 97 -5.89 14.87 44.34
CA ASN A 97 -7.05 14.89 45.22
C ASN A 97 -6.64 14.91 46.71
N ASP A 98 -5.60 14.17 47.12
CA ASP A 98 -5.07 14.19 48.48
C ASP A 98 -4.46 15.55 48.88
N THR A 99 -3.78 16.24 47.97
CA THR A 99 -3.24 17.59 48.22
C THR A 99 -4.36 18.64 48.23
N ILE A 100 -5.33 18.56 47.31
CA ILE A 100 -6.53 19.41 47.33
C ILE A 100 -7.33 19.21 48.62
N ALA A 101 -7.42 17.99 49.15
CA ALA A 101 -8.08 17.72 50.42
C ALA A 101 -7.35 18.36 51.60
N LYS A 102 -6.01 18.27 51.66
CA LYS A 102 -5.18 18.93 52.69
C LYS A 102 -5.31 20.45 52.63
N LEU A 103 -5.17 21.05 51.45
CA LEU A 103 -5.32 22.49 51.25
C LEU A 103 -6.72 22.98 51.65
N LYS A 104 -7.78 22.20 51.39
CA LYS A 104 -9.13 22.52 51.89
C LYS A 104 -9.20 22.47 53.42
N CYS A 105 -8.61 21.46 54.06
CA CYS A 105 -8.53 21.41 55.52
C CYS A 105 -7.77 22.62 56.10
N GLU A 106 -6.62 22.96 55.55
CA GLU A 106 -5.80 24.11 55.95
C GLU A 106 -6.57 25.44 55.81
N VAL A 107 -7.26 25.66 54.68
CA VAL A 107 -8.16 26.82 54.51
C VAL A 107 -9.27 26.83 55.56
N THR A 108 -9.91 25.70 55.87
CA THR A 108 -10.92 25.64 56.94
C THR A 108 -10.38 25.78 58.36
N SER A 109 -9.06 25.64 58.58
CA SER A 109 -8.41 25.98 59.86
C SER A 109 -8.19 27.50 59.93
N ALA A 110 -7.56 28.06 58.89
CA ALA A 110 -7.30 29.50 58.79
C ALA A 110 -8.57 30.34 58.95
N TRP A 111 -9.70 29.93 58.35
CA TRP A 111 -10.99 30.62 58.53
C TRP A 111 -11.47 30.61 59.99
N LYS A 112 -11.38 29.46 60.68
CA LYS A 112 -11.74 29.35 62.11
C LYS A 112 -10.80 30.17 63.01
N GLU A 113 -9.54 30.29 62.62
CA GLU A 113 -8.55 31.10 63.33
C GLU A 113 -8.84 32.60 63.16
N THR A 114 -9.27 33.06 61.98
CA THR A 114 -9.80 34.43 61.80
C THR A 114 -11.09 34.66 62.57
N ASP A 115 -12.06 33.74 62.54
CA ASP A 115 -13.30 33.87 63.33
C ASP A 115 -13.00 33.96 64.84
N ALA A 116 -12.08 33.12 65.34
CA ALA A 116 -11.62 33.14 66.72
C ALA A 116 -10.77 34.38 67.06
N SER A 117 -10.23 35.10 66.09
CA SER A 117 -9.57 36.40 66.27
C SER A 117 -10.59 37.52 66.36
N ILE A 118 -11.58 37.55 65.45
CA ILE A 118 -12.67 38.53 65.43
C ILE A 118 -13.51 38.45 66.73
N LEU A 119 -13.77 37.24 67.23
CA LEU A 119 -14.43 37.04 68.52
C LEU A 119 -13.62 37.59 69.71
N ARG A 120 -12.28 37.45 69.69
CA ARG A 120 -11.40 38.06 70.71
C ARG A 120 -11.41 39.58 70.62
N GLU A 121 -11.35 40.14 69.42
CA GLU A 121 -11.40 41.59 69.20
C GLU A 121 -12.72 42.20 69.69
N ASN A 122 -13.86 41.58 69.37
CA ASN A 122 -15.16 42.01 69.87
C ASN A 122 -15.24 41.99 71.40
N HIS A 123 -14.77 40.92 72.05
CA HIS A 123 -14.78 40.83 73.51
C HIS A 123 -13.86 41.86 74.20
N MET A 124 -12.73 42.18 73.57
CA MET A 124 -11.85 43.26 74.03
C MET A 124 -12.53 44.63 73.88
N ASN A 125 -13.23 44.88 72.77
CA ASN A 125 -13.98 46.12 72.54
C ASN A 125 -15.15 46.31 73.52
N GLU A 126 -15.89 45.23 73.85
CA GLU A 126 -16.90 45.22 74.92
C GLU A 126 -16.28 45.63 76.27
N SER A 127 -15.17 45.01 76.63
CA SER A 127 -14.44 45.28 77.88
C SER A 127 -13.91 46.72 77.96
N LEU A 128 -13.50 47.28 76.81
CA LEU A 128 -13.03 48.67 76.68
C LEU A 128 -14.20 49.67 76.85
N ASN A 129 -15.40 49.31 76.40
CA ASN A 129 -16.60 50.14 76.62
C ASN A 129 -17.06 50.11 78.08
N VAL A 130 -17.09 48.93 78.73
CA VAL A 130 -17.43 48.81 80.17
C VAL A 130 -16.44 49.59 81.05
N THR A 131 -15.16 49.64 80.69
CA THR A 131 -14.16 50.46 81.42
C THR A 131 -14.32 51.96 81.17
N ARG A 132 -14.76 52.38 79.97
CA ARG A 132 -15.13 53.79 79.70
C ARG A 132 -16.33 54.26 80.52
N GLU A 133 -17.37 53.45 80.68
CA GLU A 133 -18.53 53.79 81.52
C GLU A 133 -18.16 53.93 83.00
N ARG A 134 -17.28 53.04 83.50
CA ARG A 134 -16.72 53.13 84.87
C ARG A 134 -15.86 54.38 85.07
N TYR A 135 -15.11 54.80 84.05
CA TYR A 135 -14.33 56.05 84.11
C TYR A 135 -15.23 57.29 84.17
N LEU A 136 -16.30 57.33 83.36
CA LEU A 136 -17.26 58.45 83.38
C LEU A 136 -17.98 58.57 84.73
N THR A 137 -18.47 57.45 85.28
CA THR A 137 -19.18 57.43 86.58
C THR A 137 -18.26 57.69 87.79
N LEU A 138 -16.94 57.49 87.67
CA LEU A 138 -15.96 57.98 88.65
C LEU A 138 -15.70 59.49 88.52
N LYS A 139 -15.66 60.02 87.29
CA LYS A 139 -15.43 61.45 87.01
C LYS A 139 -16.53 62.34 87.61
N GLU A 140 -17.79 61.91 87.58
CA GLU A 140 -18.90 62.64 88.21
C GLU A 140 -18.82 62.66 89.75
N LYS A 141 -18.32 61.59 90.36
CA LYS A 141 -18.22 61.48 91.84
C LYS A 141 -17.13 62.37 92.43
N LEU A 142 -16.06 62.64 91.67
CA LEU A 142 -14.95 63.50 92.11
C LEU A 142 -15.34 64.99 92.23
N GLN A 143 -16.51 65.40 91.74
CA GLN A 143 -16.90 66.80 91.60
C GLN A 143 -17.79 67.35 92.73
N LYS A 144 -18.02 66.61 93.83
CA LYS A 144 -19.09 66.91 94.81
C LYS A 144 -18.73 66.90 96.31
N SER A 145 -17.46 66.98 96.70
CA SER A 145 -17.05 67.06 98.13
C SER A 145 -15.79 67.87 98.36
N SER A 146 -15.92 68.99 99.09
CA SER A 146 -14.83 69.87 99.56
C SER A 146 -15.40 70.80 100.66
N LYS A 147 -14.54 71.28 101.58
CA LYS A 147 -14.84 72.05 102.81
C LYS A 147 -15.38 71.20 103.99
N LEU A 148 -15.13 71.53 105.26
CA LEU A 148 -14.53 72.74 105.87
C LEU A 148 -13.62 72.37 107.08
N GLU A 149 -13.04 73.37 107.77
CA GLU A 149 -11.89 73.24 108.69
C GLU A 149 -12.21 73.47 110.20
N MET A 150 -11.19 73.38 111.05
CA MET A 150 -11.18 73.45 112.53
C MET A 150 -11.37 74.85 113.12
N ASN A 151 -11.81 74.93 114.40
CA ASN A 151 -11.00 75.42 115.54
C ASN A 151 -11.81 75.54 116.85
N ASP A 152 -11.13 75.43 118.00
CA ASP A 152 -11.55 75.88 119.34
C ASP A 152 -10.32 75.99 120.26
N GLU A 153 -10.31 76.93 121.24
CA GLU A 153 -9.17 77.16 122.15
C GLU A 153 -9.55 77.18 123.65
N LEU A 154 -8.74 76.49 124.45
CA LEU A 154 -8.17 76.86 125.77
C LEU A 154 -9.10 77.46 126.88
N GLY A 155 -9.15 76.95 128.12
CA GLY A 155 -8.52 75.77 128.74
C GLY A 155 -8.26 75.97 130.25
N GLU A 156 -8.56 74.98 131.11
CA GLU A 156 -8.19 74.99 132.55
C GLU A 156 -7.39 73.74 132.98
N HIS A 157 -6.28 73.98 133.68
CA HIS A 157 -5.06 73.21 133.42
C HIS A 157 -4.74 72.09 134.43
N LYS A 158 -5.75 71.46 135.02
CA LYS A 158 -5.55 70.38 136.03
C LYS A 158 -6.31 69.08 135.78
N LEU A 159 -7.39 69.10 134.99
CA LEU A 159 -7.99 67.89 134.42
C LEU A 159 -7.28 67.45 133.13
N THR A 160 -6.54 68.37 132.50
CA THR A 160 -5.88 68.20 131.21
C THR A 160 -4.90 67.05 131.16
N VAL A 161 -4.13 66.76 132.22
CA VAL A 161 -3.08 65.72 132.16
C VAL A 161 -3.65 64.31 131.97
N LEU A 162 -4.72 63.94 132.70
CA LEU A 162 -5.37 62.65 132.50
C LEU A 162 -6.10 62.58 131.15
N GLN A 163 -6.80 63.66 130.78
CA GLN A 163 -7.43 63.77 129.46
C GLN A 163 -6.42 63.89 128.30
N GLN A 164 -5.15 64.19 128.56
CA GLN A 164 -4.05 64.15 127.59
C GLN A 164 -3.50 62.73 127.48
N CYS A 165 -3.43 61.95 128.56
CA CYS A 165 -3.15 60.51 128.44
C CYS A 165 -4.26 59.80 127.65
N GLU A 166 -5.54 60.10 127.89
CA GLU A 166 -6.65 59.54 127.13
C GLU A 166 -6.68 60.04 125.67
N ARG A 167 -6.47 61.35 125.43
CA ARG A 167 -6.35 61.88 124.04
C ARG A 167 -5.16 61.30 123.31
N LEU A 168 -3.98 61.20 123.92
CA LEU A 168 -2.82 60.54 123.32
C LEU A 168 -3.08 59.05 123.05
N HIS A 169 -3.90 58.37 123.86
CA HIS A 169 -4.31 56.99 123.57
C HIS A 169 -5.24 56.91 122.36
N VAL A 170 -6.22 57.82 122.26
CA VAL A 170 -7.13 57.94 121.10
C VAL A 170 -6.36 58.36 119.83
N GLU A 171 -5.42 59.29 119.94
CA GLU A 171 -4.54 59.72 118.85
C GLU A 171 -3.59 58.59 118.42
N VAL A 172 -3.03 57.81 119.35
CA VAL A 172 -2.25 56.61 119.03
C VAL A 172 -3.12 55.51 118.42
N GLU A 173 -4.37 55.33 118.87
CA GLU A 173 -5.34 54.45 118.20
C GLU A 173 -5.67 54.93 116.79
N GLU A 174 -5.90 56.22 116.58
CA GLU A 174 -6.13 56.80 115.25
C GLU A 174 -4.91 56.69 114.34
N VAL A 175 -3.72 56.97 114.84
CA VAL A 175 -2.47 56.79 114.11
C VAL A 175 -2.23 55.31 113.78
N ASN A 176 -2.57 54.39 114.68
CA ASN A 176 -2.54 52.94 114.40
C ASN A 176 -3.59 52.52 113.36
N LYS A 177 -4.81 53.07 113.41
CA LYS A 177 -5.87 52.83 112.40
C LYS A 177 -5.46 53.39 111.03
N ARG A 178 -4.87 54.59 110.98
CA ARG A 178 -4.29 55.19 109.76
C ARG A 178 -3.11 54.38 109.23
N LEU A 179 -2.20 53.90 110.10
CA LEU A 179 -1.10 53.00 109.74
C LEU A 179 -1.60 51.65 109.23
N PHE A 180 -2.68 51.11 109.79
CA PHE A 180 -3.31 49.87 109.34
C PHE A 180 -3.88 50.03 107.92
N VAL A 181 -4.72 51.06 107.70
CA VAL A 181 -5.24 51.38 106.35
C VAL A 181 -4.12 51.71 105.36
N GLN A 182 -3.05 52.37 105.80
CA GLN A 182 -1.89 52.66 104.94
C GLN A 182 -1.07 51.39 104.62
N ARG A 183 -1.03 50.40 105.53
CA ARG A 183 -0.45 49.07 105.26
C ARG A 183 -1.31 48.29 104.26
N GLU A 184 -2.62 48.17 104.49
CA GLU A 184 -3.55 47.53 103.53
C GLU A 184 -3.45 48.18 102.15
N TYR A 185 -3.41 49.52 102.07
CA TYR A 185 -3.21 50.24 100.81
C TYR A 185 -1.84 49.97 100.17
N SER A 186 -0.77 49.84 100.97
CA SER A 186 0.56 49.46 100.46
C SER A 186 0.62 48.01 99.98
N GLU A 187 -0.08 47.08 100.65
CA GLU A 187 -0.18 45.66 100.24
C GLU A 187 -1.05 45.52 98.98
N GLU A 188 -2.14 46.29 98.86
CA GLU A 188 -2.90 46.41 97.61
C GLU A 188 -2.06 46.96 96.46
N LEU A 189 -1.20 47.97 96.71
CA LEU A 189 -0.30 48.52 95.70
C LEU A 189 0.79 47.51 95.31
N GLN A 190 1.38 46.83 96.28
CA GLN A 190 2.36 45.76 96.09
C GLN A 190 1.75 44.66 95.20
N LYS A 191 0.55 44.18 95.55
CA LYS A 191 -0.17 43.17 94.76
C LYS A 191 -0.51 43.65 93.36
N LYS A 192 -0.96 44.90 93.18
CA LYS A 192 -1.24 45.47 91.85
C LYS A 192 0.04 45.63 91.01
N LEU A 193 1.19 45.85 91.64
CA LEU A 193 2.50 45.87 90.99
C LEU A 193 2.90 44.45 90.56
N ASP A 194 2.78 43.45 91.43
CA ASP A 194 3.08 42.05 91.11
C ASP A 194 2.15 41.49 90.01
N ASP A 195 0.83 41.72 90.12
CA ASP A 195 -0.18 41.44 89.10
C ASP A 195 0.13 42.10 87.74
N SER A 196 0.89 43.20 87.73
CA SER A 196 1.29 43.93 86.51
C SER A 196 2.62 43.43 85.97
N LEU A 197 3.56 43.05 86.84
CA LEU A 197 4.83 42.41 86.47
C LEU A 197 4.62 41.02 85.88
N GLU A 198 3.66 40.25 86.40
CA GLU A 198 3.30 38.94 85.85
C GLU A 198 2.69 39.06 84.45
N LYS A 199 1.68 39.95 84.26
CA LYS A 199 1.13 40.26 82.93
C LYS A 199 2.19 40.74 81.93
N ASN A 200 3.17 41.52 82.39
CA ASN A 200 4.26 41.97 81.52
C ASN A 200 5.16 40.80 81.10
N ARG A 201 5.48 39.87 82.02
CA ARG A 201 6.20 38.61 81.69
C ARG A 201 5.42 37.74 80.70
N ASP A 202 4.10 37.66 80.82
CA ASP A 202 3.27 36.89 79.88
C ASP A 202 3.21 37.55 78.50
N LEU A 203 3.10 38.88 78.42
CA LEU A 203 3.22 39.61 77.16
C LEU A 203 4.60 39.41 76.48
N TYR A 204 5.70 39.33 77.24
CA TYR A 204 7.00 38.95 76.68
C TYR A 204 7.02 37.50 76.15
N ARG A 205 6.41 36.54 76.87
CA ARG A 205 6.28 35.14 76.41
C ARG A 205 5.46 35.04 75.11
N GLU A 206 4.35 35.76 75.02
CA GLU A 206 3.52 35.82 73.82
C GLU A 206 4.25 36.48 72.65
N TRP A 207 5.02 37.54 72.91
CA TRP A 207 5.84 38.22 71.90
C TRP A 207 6.99 37.34 71.38
N ASP A 208 7.68 36.63 72.27
CA ASP A 208 8.71 35.65 71.89
C ASP A 208 8.10 34.49 71.07
N ALA A 209 6.93 33.98 71.46
CA ALA A 209 6.22 32.95 70.72
C ALA A 209 5.82 33.43 69.30
N ALA A 210 5.16 34.57 69.20
CA ALA A 210 4.75 35.16 67.92
C ALA A 210 5.94 35.48 67.01
N THR A 211 7.07 35.90 67.58
CA THR A 211 8.32 36.16 66.84
C THR A 211 8.94 34.85 66.30
N ASN A 212 8.91 33.77 67.09
CA ASN A 212 9.36 32.46 66.64
C ASN A 212 8.44 31.85 65.56
N ASP A 213 7.12 31.96 65.71
CA ASP A 213 6.16 31.50 64.68
C ASP A 213 6.28 32.31 63.39
N SER A 214 6.52 33.62 63.48
CA SER A 214 6.85 34.46 62.33
C SER A 214 8.12 34.00 61.60
N LEU A 215 9.18 33.67 62.35
CA LEU A 215 10.43 33.11 61.78
C LEU A 215 10.23 31.71 61.17
N VAL A 216 9.39 30.87 61.77
CA VAL A 216 9.04 29.54 61.21
C VAL A 216 8.21 29.69 59.94
N ASN A 217 7.23 30.58 59.92
CA ASN A 217 6.37 30.81 58.76
C ASN A 217 7.14 31.51 57.62
N LYS A 218 8.07 32.42 57.93
CA LYS A 218 9.03 32.93 56.93
C LYS A 218 9.86 31.81 56.31
N LYS A 219 10.46 30.93 57.12
CA LYS A 219 11.21 29.75 56.63
C LYS A 219 10.35 28.76 55.82
N LYS A 220 9.02 28.71 56.01
CA LYS A 220 8.10 27.97 55.14
C LYS A 220 7.88 28.71 53.82
N ALA A 221 7.63 30.02 53.86
CA ALA A 221 7.45 30.86 52.69
C ALA A 221 8.70 30.86 51.79
N ASP A 222 9.90 31.01 52.36
CA ASP A 222 11.18 30.96 51.63
C ASP A 222 11.34 29.61 50.89
N LYS A 223 10.95 28.48 51.51
CA LYS A 223 10.98 27.15 50.88
C LYS A 223 9.93 26.96 49.79
N LEU A 224 8.72 27.49 50.00
CA LEU A 224 7.66 27.49 48.98
C LEU A 224 8.04 28.36 47.78
N GLN A 225 8.74 29.48 48.01
CA GLN A 225 9.29 30.34 46.97
C GLN A 225 10.38 29.62 46.16
N MET A 226 11.34 28.97 46.82
CA MET A 226 12.34 28.15 46.13
C MET A 226 11.68 27.06 45.26
N SER A 227 10.72 26.30 45.80
CA SER A 227 10.02 25.27 45.04
C SER A 227 9.17 25.83 43.90
N LEU A 228 8.58 27.02 44.07
CA LEU A 228 7.87 27.74 43.01
C LEU A 228 8.83 28.14 41.87
N ASP A 229 10.02 28.60 42.20
CA ASP A 229 11.02 29.04 41.21
C ASP A 229 11.71 27.85 40.51
N GLU A 230 11.95 26.74 41.22
CA GLU A 230 12.31 25.44 40.60
C GLU A 230 11.26 24.97 39.58
N ILE A 231 9.97 25.05 39.94
CA ILE A 231 8.85 24.70 39.06
C ILE A 231 8.76 25.64 37.84
N LYS A 232 9.08 26.93 37.99
CA LYS A 232 9.16 27.88 36.86
C LYS A 232 10.28 27.50 35.91
N GLU A 233 11.50 27.27 36.42
CA GLU A 233 12.62 26.88 35.55
C GLU A 233 12.30 25.60 34.76
N ASP A 234 11.69 24.60 35.40
CA ASP A 234 11.31 23.37 34.73
C ASP A 234 10.12 23.56 33.77
N PHE A 235 9.20 24.49 34.04
CA PHE A 235 8.18 24.90 33.08
C PHE A 235 8.80 25.57 31.85
N ASP A 236 9.74 26.51 32.04
CA ASP A 236 10.43 27.22 30.97
C ASP A 236 11.27 26.27 30.10
N LYS A 237 12.04 25.35 30.73
CA LYS A 237 12.74 24.26 30.02
C LYS A 237 11.78 23.38 29.21
N ASN A 238 10.58 23.08 29.72
CA ASN A 238 9.57 22.34 28.98
C ASN A 238 8.97 23.17 27.82
N LEU A 239 8.90 24.49 27.96
CA LEU A 239 8.42 25.41 26.93
C LEU A 239 9.43 25.57 25.79
N GLU A 240 10.74 25.68 26.10
CA GLU A 240 11.82 25.61 25.12
C GLU A 240 11.83 24.29 24.35
N ASN A 241 11.69 23.16 25.06
CA ASN A 241 11.55 21.84 24.43
C ASN A 241 10.33 21.76 23.50
N LEU A 242 9.18 22.32 23.91
CA LEU A 242 7.97 22.36 23.08
C LEU A 242 8.18 23.18 21.80
N ILE A 243 8.85 24.34 21.88
CA ILE A 243 9.20 25.17 20.73
C ILE A 243 10.15 24.40 19.79
N TYR A 244 11.17 23.73 20.33
CA TYR A 244 12.10 22.90 19.54
C TYR A 244 11.36 21.76 18.80
N TYR A 245 10.42 21.07 19.46
CA TYR A 245 9.60 20.05 18.80
C TYR A 245 8.65 20.64 17.75
N GLN A 246 8.10 21.84 17.96
CA GLN A 246 7.28 22.54 16.96
C GLN A 246 8.11 22.90 15.71
N GLU A 247 9.29 23.51 15.87
CA GLU A 247 10.20 23.78 14.76
C GLU A 247 10.62 22.51 14.01
N SER A 248 10.91 21.43 14.75
CA SER A 248 11.29 20.14 14.18
C SER A 248 10.15 19.57 13.33
N ASN A 249 8.92 19.58 13.85
CA ASN A 249 7.73 19.16 13.11
C ASN A 249 7.46 20.03 11.87
N GLU A 250 7.67 21.35 11.94
CA GLU A 250 7.54 22.22 10.76
C GLU A 250 8.58 21.89 9.67
N LYS A 251 9.82 21.57 10.07
CA LYS A 251 10.88 21.10 9.17
C LYS A 251 10.55 19.73 8.56
N PHE A 252 9.88 18.84 9.30
CA PHE A 252 9.36 17.58 8.75
C PHE A 252 8.19 17.78 7.79
N LEU A 253 7.22 18.65 8.10
CA LEU A 253 6.09 18.97 7.22
C LEU A 253 6.54 19.57 5.89
N LYS A 254 7.54 20.46 5.90
CA LYS A 254 8.15 21.02 4.68
C LYS A 254 8.78 19.92 3.81
N ARG A 255 9.57 19.01 4.40
CA ARG A 255 10.13 17.84 3.71
C ARG A 255 9.06 16.88 3.17
N LEU A 256 7.92 16.75 3.85
CA LEU A 256 6.82 15.90 3.42
C LEU A 256 6.12 16.51 2.20
N ALA A 257 5.81 17.80 2.22
CA ALA A 257 5.29 18.52 1.05
C ALA A 257 6.26 18.51 -0.16
N GLU A 258 7.58 18.55 0.08
CA GLU A 258 8.60 18.34 -0.97
C GLU A 258 8.55 16.92 -1.56
N ARG A 259 8.34 15.89 -0.72
CA ARG A 259 8.17 14.50 -1.18
C ARG A 259 6.88 14.36 -1.98
N ASP A 260 5.76 14.91 -1.51
CA ASP A 260 4.47 14.85 -2.19
C ASP A 260 4.55 15.52 -3.57
N LYS A 261 5.22 16.67 -3.66
CA LYS A 261 5.48 17.34 -4.95
C LYS A 261 6.37 16.51 -5.87
N GLN A 262 7.32 15.73 -5.35
CA GLN A 262 8.10 14.78 -6.14
C GLN A 262 7.25 13.58 -6.60
N VAL A 263 6.36 13.06 -5.75
CA VAL A 263 5.42 11.99 -6.11
C VAL A 263 4.46 12.46 -7.21
N GLN A 264 3.88 13.66 -7.08
CA GLN A 264 3.00 14.24 -8.10
C GLN A 264 3.72 14.36 -9.46
N ASN A 265 4.92 14.93 -9.48
CA ASN A 265 5.76 15.02 -10.68
C ASN A 265 6.11 13.65 -11.31
N LEU A 266 6.03 12.55 -10.55
CA LEU A 266 6.23 11.18 -11.04
C LEU A 266 4.92 10.55 -11.54
N THR A 267 3.78 10.80 -10.90
CA THR A 267 2.46 10.39 -11.42
C THR A 267 2.15 11.08 -12.75
N ASP A 268 2.40 12.39 -12.86
CA ASP A 268 2.14 13.17 -14.08
C ASP A 268 2.94 12.60 -15.28
N LYS A 269 4.22 12.23 -15.04
CA LYS A 269 5.08 11.55 -16.03
C LYS A 269 4.59 10.14 -16.36
N LEU A 270 4.07 9.39 -15.38
CA LEU A 270 3.48 8.07 -15.63
C LEU A 270 2.19 8.18 -16.45
N GLU A 271 1.41 9.26 -16.32
CA GLU A 271 0.23 9.51 -17.16
C GLU A 271 0.60 9.94 -18.60
N GLN A 272 1.67 10.74 -18.76
CA GLN A 272 2.27 10.99 -20.07
C GLN A 272 2.71 9.67 -20.73
N PHE A 273 3.53 8.86 -20.06
CA PHE A 273 3.96 7.57 -20.59
C PHE A 273 2.81 6.58 -20.85
N ARG A 274 1.71 6.62 -20.07
CA ARG A 274 0.48 5.84 -20.35
C ARG A 274 -0.20 6.31 -21.64
N SER A 275 -0.27 7.63 -21.84
CA SER A 275 -0.85 8.25 -23.04
C SER A 275 -0.03 7.92 -24.29
N ASP A 276 1.30 8.06 -24.24
CA ASP A 276 2.22 7.67 -25.31
C ASP A 276 2.10 6.17 -25.65
N ASN A 277 2.01 5.30 -24.64
CA ASN A 277 1.78 3.88 -24.83
C ASN A 277 0.40 3.55 -25.42
N SER A 278 -0.60 4.42 -25.24
CA SER A 278 -1.90 4.29 -25.89
C SER A 278 -1.82 4.65 -27.37
N TRP A 279 -1.22 5.80 -27.68
CA TRP A 279 -0.98 6.26 -29.05
C TRP A 279 -0.11 5.29 -29.85
N LEU A 280 0.98 4.78 -29.27
CA LEU A 280 1.84 3.78 -29.90
C LEU A 280 1.10 2.46 -30.21
N LYS A 281 0.15 2.03 -29.36
CA LYS A 281 -0.69 0.86 -29.66
C LYS A 281 -1.64 1.13 -30.81
N GLU A 282 -2.22 2.32 -30.90
CA GLU A 282 -3.12 2.71 -31.98
C GLU A 282 -2.38 2.80 -33.33
N VAL A 283 -1.20 3.43 -33.34
CA VAL A 283 -0.29 3.47 -34.50
C VAL A 283 0.12 2.06 -34.91
N LYS A 284 0.49 1.19 -33.96
CA LYS A 284 0.81 -0.22 -34.22
C LYS A 284 -0.38 -0.98 -34.82
N ALA A 285 -1.60 -0.75 -34.35
CA ALA A 285 -2.80 -1.36 -34.92
C ALA A 285 -3.06 -0.92 -36.38
N LYS A 286 -2.86 0.38 -36.69
CA LYS A 286 -2.95 0.92 -38.06
C LYS A 286 -1.87 0.35 -38.99
N LEU A 287 -0.65 0.17 -38.48
CA LEU A 287 0.44 -0.50 -39.21
C LEU A 287 0.20 -2.00 -39.41
N GLU A 288 -0.43 -2.69 -38.45
CA GLU A 288 -0.84 -4.08 -38.60
C GLU A 288 -1.99 -4.27 -39.59
N LEU A 289 -2.90 -3.30 -39.71
CA LEU A 289 -3.98 -3.30 -40.71
C LEU A 289 -3.43 -3.06 -42.13
N THR A 290 -2.55 -2.08 -42.32
CA THR A 290 -1.89 -1.86 -43.62
C THR A 290 -0.95 -3.01 -44.00
N MET A 291 -0.23 -3.62 -43.05
CA MET A 291 0.48 -4.88 -43.31
C MET A 291 -0.45 -6.05 -43.69
N LYS A 292 -1.73 -6.03 -43.28
CA LYS A 292 -2.72 -7.03 -43.72
C LYS A 292 -3.20 -6.73 -45.15
N SER A 293 -3.49 -5.48 -45.50
CA SER A 293 -3.92 -5.10 -46.87
C SER A 293 -2.82 -5.40 -47.90
N TYR A 294 -1.57 -5.00 -47.65
CA TYR A 294 -0.45 -5.35 -48.52
C TYR A 294 -0.23 -6.87 -48.62
N LYS A 295 -0.49 -7.64 -47.56
CA LYS A 295 -0.44 -9.13 -47.61
C LYS A 295 -1.59 -9.74 -48.41
N THR A 296 -2.76 -9.09 -48.51
CA THR A 296 -3.83 -9.52 -49.44
C THR A 296 -3.54 -9.09 -50.87
N GLU A 297 -3.03 -7.88 -51.11
CA GLU A 297 -2.61 -7.43 -52.45
C GLU A 297 -1.51 -8.34 -53.02
N ILE A 298 -0.48 -8.68 -52.24
CA ILE A 298 0.57 -9.64 -52.64
C ILE A 298 0.00 -11.04 -52.91
N LYS A 299 -1.10 -11.45 -52.27
CA LYS A 299 -1.79 -12.72 -52.61
C LYS A 299 -2.55 -12.62 -53.92
N ASN A 300 -3.24 -11.50 -54.18
CA ASN A 300 -4.00 -11.25 -55.39
C ASN A 300 -3.07 -11.17 -56.61
N ILE A 301 -2.00 -10.37 -56.53
CA ILE A 301 -0.98 -10.26 -57.58
C ILE A 301 -0.29 -11.62 -57.84
N LYS A 302 -0.07 -12.45 -56.80
CA LYS A 302 0.42 -13.84 -56.97
C LYS A 302 -0.61 -14.81 -57.55
N HIS A 303 -1.90 -14.51 -57.47
CA HIS A 303 -2.95 -15.27 -58.13
C HIS A 303 -3.07 -14.85 -59.60
N GLU A 304 -3.09 -13.55 -59.88
CA GLU A 304 -3.03 -12.95 -61.22
C GLU A 304 -1.81 -13.43 -62.00
N LEU A 305 -0.60 -13.38 -61.41
CA LEU A 305 0.62 -13.93 -62.03
C LEU A 305 0.48 -15.42 -62.38
N LYS A 306 -0.17 -16.23 -61.53
CA LYS A 306 -0.44 -17.64 -61.86
C LYS A 306 -1.46 -17.82 -62.97
N GLN A 307 -2.47 -16.94 -63.06
CA GLN A 307 -3.39 -16.91 -64.19
C GLN A 307 -2.64 -16.56 -65.49
N PHE A 308 -1.81 -15.51 -65.47
CA PHE A 308 -0.96 -15.13 -66.61
C PHE A 308 0.06 -16.22 -66.99
N GLU A 309 0.71 -16.88 -66.04
CA GLU A 309 1.56 -18.06 -66.31
C GLU A 309 0.78 -19.20 -66.99
N SER A 310 -0.45 -19.49 -66.54
CA SER A 310 -1.28 -20.53 -67.15
C SER A 310 -1.74 -20.15 -68.56
N TYR A 311 -2.06 -18.88 -68.79
CA TYR A 311 -2.40 -18.33 -70.11
C TYR A 311 -1.21 -18.35 -71.06
N ALA A 312 -0.01 -17.97 -70.57
CA ALA A 312 1.24 -18.04 -71.31
C ALA A 312 1.55 -19.48 -71.75
N ARG A 313 1.44 -20.47 -70.84
CA ARG A 313 1.60 -21.90 -71.18
C ARG A 313 0.60 -22.37 -72.23
N LEU A 314 -0.67 -21.96 -72.13
CA LEU A 314 -1.68 -22.24 -73.15
C LEU A 314 -1.33 -21.61 -74.52
N LYS A 315 -0.70 -20.43 -74.53
CA LYS A 315 -0.19 -19.78 -75.75
C LYS A 315 1.07 -20.46 -76.30
N ASP A 316 1.98 -20.90 -75.45
CA ASP A 316 3.16 -21.67 -75.86
C ASP A 316 2.78 -23.03 -76.45
N ASP A 317 1.80 -23.73 -75.88
CA ASP A 317 1.30 -24.99 -76.44
C ASP A 317 0.44 -24.79 -77.71
N GLN A 318 -0.19 -23.62 -77.90
CA GLN A 318 -0.76 -23.23 -79.20
C GLN A 318 0.35 -22.96 -80.22
N ASN A 319 1.38 -22.20 -79.86
CA ASN A 319 2.53 -21.91 -80.73
C ASN A 319 3.29 -23.19 -81.12
N ARG A 320 3.51 -24.12 -80.19
CA ARG A 320 4.13 -25.44 -80.47
C ARG A 320 3.32 -26.25 -81.49
N LYS A 321 1.99 -26.24 -81.41
CA LYS A 321 1.12 -26.89 -82.40
C LYS A 321 1.20 -26.23 -83.77
N LEU A 322 1.25 -24.90 -83.82
CA LEU A 322 1.44 -24.15 -85.08
C LEU A 322 2.82 -24.40 -85.69
N VAL A 323 3.89 -24.39 -84.90
CA VAL A 323 5.26 -24.72 -85.35
C VAL A 323 5.34 -26.15 -85.88
N ALA A 324 4.79 -27.13 -85.16
CA ALA A 324 4.75 -28.52 -85.62
C ALA A 324 3.92 -28.69 -86.92
N GLY A 325 2.83 -27.93 -87.08
CA GLY A 325 2.06 -27.86 -88.33
C GLY A 325 2.88 -27.27 -89.47
N HIS A 326 3.54 -26.12 -89.25
CA HIS A 326 4.45 -25.53 -90.24
C HIS A 326 5.60 -26.46 -90.61
N GLU A 327 6.17 -27.21 -89.67
CA GLU A 327 7.24 -28.19 -89.94
C GLU A 327 6.74 -29.35 -90.83
N GLN A 328 5.48 -29.77 -90.68
CA GLN A 328 4.85 -30.74 -91.58
C GLN A 328 4.59 -30.16 -92.98
N GLU A 329 4.12 -28.91 -93.10
CA GLU A 329 3.95 -28.25 -94.40
C GLU A 329 5.29 -27.99 -95.10
N VAL A 330 6.34 -27.57 -94.37
CA VAL A 330 7.70 -27.42 -94.92
C VAL A 330 8.20 -28.76 -95.48
N LYS A 331 8.02 -29.88 -94.76
CA LYS A 331 8.38 -31.22 -95.26
C LYS A 331 7.56 -31.64 -96.48
N LYS A 332 6.30 -31.19 -96.64
CA LYS A 332 5.54 -31.38 -97.89
C LYS A 332 6.13 -30.52 -99.02
N VAL A 333 6.47 -29.26 -98.77
CA VAL A 333 7.10 -28.36 -99.75
C VAL A 333 8.46 -28.91 -100.20
N GLU A 334 9.33 -29.37 -99.30
CA GLU A 334 10.59 -30.03 -99.65
C GLU A 334 10.39 -31.27 -100.52
N ASN A 335 9.38 -32.09 -100.23
CA ASN A 335 9.04 -33.26 -101.04
C ASN A 335 8.51 -32.85 -102.43
N LEU A 336 7.79 -31.73 -102.55
CA LEU A 336 7.35 -31.17 -103.83
C LEU A 336 8.54 -30.57 -104.62
N VAL A 337 9.44 -29.84 -103.97
CA VAL A 337 10.68 -29.32 -104.59
C VAL A 337 11.57 -30.46 -105.08
N ARG A 338 11.71 -31.54 -104.31
CA ARG A 338 12.42 -32.76 -104.76
C ARG A 338 11.76 -33.41 -105.97
N LYS A 339 10.42 -33.41 -106.07
CA LYS A 339 9.70 -33.85 -107.28
C LYS A 339 9.95 -32.93 -108.47
N ILE A 340 9.86 -31.61 -108.28
CA ILE A 340 10.15 -30.61 -109.34
C ILE A 340 11.56 -30.81 -109.89
N CYS A 341 12.58 -30.91 -109.02
CA CYS A 341 13.97 -31.15 -109.43
C CYS A 341 14.16 -32.49 -110.18
N SER A 342 13.35 -33.52 -109.89
CA SER A 342 13.35 -34.77 -110.67
C SER A 342 12.71 -34.60 -112.06
N VAL A 343 11.68 -33.76 -112.19
CA VAL A 343 11.05 -33.43 -113.48
C VAL A 343 11.94 -32.53 -114.33
N GLU A 344 12.61 -31.53 -113.74
CA GLU A 344 13.60 -30.67 -114.42
C GLU A 344 14.74 -31.50 -115.05
N LYS A 345 15.22 -32.54 -114.34
CA LYS A 345 16.20 -33.47 -114.89
C LYS A 345 15.67 -34.29 -116.06
N LEU A 346 14.41 -34.76 -115.99
CA LEU A 346 13.77 -35.48 -117.09
C LEU A 346 13.55 -34.57 -118.31
N MET A 347 13.14 -33.31 -118.12
CA MET A 347 13.04 -32.34 -119.21
C MET A 347 14.40 -32.09 -119.85
N SER A 348 15.47 -31.88 -119.07
CA SER A 348 16.82 -31.68 -119.61
C SER A 348 17.35 -32.90 -120.38
N GLN A 349 16.97 -34.12 -119.98
CA GLN A 349 17.24 -35.33 -120.76
C GLN A 349 16.47 -35.35 -122.09
N GLN A 350 15.18 -35.02 -122.07
CA GLN A 350 14.38 -34.93 -123.30
C GLN A 350 14.83 -33.79 -124.25
N GLU A 351 15.34 -32.68 -123.72
CA GLU A 351 15.97 -31.61 -124.52
C GLU A 351 17.24 -32.11 -125.25
N GLN A 352 18.04 -32.96 -124.59
CA GLN A 352 19.21 -33.59 -125.22
C GLN A 352 18.81 -34.62 -126.28
N GLU A 353 17.79 -35.45 -126.04
CA GLU A 353 17.23 -36.37 -127.05
C GLU A 353 16.66 -35.61 -128.26
N MET A 354 15.93 -34.51 -128.02
CA MET A 354 15.41 -33.62 -129.06
C MET A 354 16.52 -32.98 -129.88
N LEU A 355 17.65 -32.61 -129.26
CA LEU A 355 18.81 -32.08 -129.98
C LEU A 355 19.46 -33.14 -130.89
N ILE A 356 19.58 -34.38 -130.43
CA ILE A 356 20.08 -35.51 -131.23
C ILE A 356 19.14 -35.77 -132.42
N LYS A 357 17.83 -35.87 -132.19
CA LYS A 357 16.83 -36.08 -133.25
C LYS A 357 16.78 -34.92 -134.25
N LYS A 358 17.01 -33.68 -133.80
CA LYS A 358 17.13 -32.51 -134.69
C LYS A 358 18.36 -32.58 -135.60
N ASN A 359 19.48 -33.11 -135.10
CA ASN A 359 20.68 -33.32 -135.92
C ASN A 359 20.48 -34.44 -136.95
N GLU A 360 19.79 -35.54 -136.59
CA GLU A 360 19.41 -36.61 -137.53
C GLU A 360 18.55 -36.10 -138.70
N ILE A 361 17.59 -35.21 -138.42
CA ILE A 361 16.76 -34.55 -139.46
C ILE A 361 17.63 -33.74 -140.42
N VAL A 362 18.56 -32.92 -139.90
CA VAL A 362 19.46 -32.08 -140.72
C VAL A 362 20.39 -32.92 -141.60
N THR A 363 20.74 -34.16 -141.22
CA THR A 363 21.43 -35.09 -142.13
C THR A 363 20.52 -35.62 -143.24
N ALA A 364 19.29 -36.04 -142.92
CA ALA A 364 18.33 -36.55 -143.92
C ALA A 364 17.89 -35.48 -144.95
N GLU A 365 17.78 -34.21 -144.53
CA GLU A 365 17.47 -33.10 -145.44
C GLU A 365 18.57 -32.87 -146.48
N LYS A 366 19.85 -33.00 -146.10
CA LYS A 366 21.01 -32.85 -147.00
C LYS A 366 21.07 -33.94 -148.06
N GLU A 367 20.74 -35.18 -147.70
CA GLU A 367 20.67 -36.30 -148.65
C GLU A 367 19.56 -36.08 -149.69
N ARG A 368 18.39 -35.58 -149.25
CA ARG A 368 17.26 -35.32 -150.15
C ARG A 368 17.56 -34.23 -151.18
N ASP A 369 18.28 -33.18 -150.80
CA ASP A 369 18.58 -32.06 -151.70
C ASP A 369 19.75 -32.36 -152.66
N LEU A 370 20.64 -33.31 -152.35
CA LEU A 370 21.61 -33.87 -153.31
C LEU A 370 20.90 -34.60 -154.45
N ILE A 371 19.92 -35.46 -154.12
CA ILE A 371 19.15 -36.25 -155.10
C ILE A 371 18.32 -35.36 -156.04
N LYS A 372 17.91 -34.16 -155.58
CA LYS A 372 17.23 -33.18 -156.43
C LYS A 372 18.15 -32.54 -157.48
N LYS A 373 19.38 -32.15 -157.12
CA LYS A 373 20.28 -31.42 -158.05
C LYS A 373 20.66 -32.26 -159.26
N SER A 374 21.03 -33.53 -159.05
CA SER A 374 21.40 -34.46 -160.12
C SER A 374 20.29 -34.75 -161.16
N SER A 375 19.04 -34.39 -160.87
CA SER A 375 17.90 -34.57 -161.80
C SER A 375 17.70 -33.39 -162.76
N ASP A 376 18.22 -32.21 -162.42
CA ASP A 376 18.01 -30.96 -163.15
C ASP A 376 19.13 -30.66 -164.16
N ASP A 377 20.38 -30.96 -163.81
CA ASP A 377 21.55 -30.61 -164.64
C ASP A 377 21.61 -31.40 -165.96
N VAL A 378 21.29 -32.70 -165.90
CA VAL A 378 21.25 -33.62 -167.07
C VAL A 378 20.29 -33.17 -168.17
N LYS A 379 19.32 -32.29 -167.85
CA LYS A 379 18.33 -31.75 -168.80
C LYS A 379 18.67 -30.37 -169.36
N ARG A 380 19.79 -29.76 -168.96
CA ARG A 380 20.14 -28.38 -169.35
C ARG A 380 21.40 -28.26 -170.22
N GLU A 381 22.37 -29.17 -170.08
CA GLU A 381 23.61 -29.09 -170.90
C GLU A 381 23.41 -29.46 -172.37
N ASN A 382 22.49 -30.37 -172.69
CA ASN A 382 22.45 -31.05 -173.98
C ASN A 382 21.93 -30.21 -175.18
N ASP A 383 21.24 -29.09 -174.93
CA ASP A 383 20.51 -28.35 -175.98
C ASP A 383 21.25 -27.12 -176.56
N LYS A 384 21.99 -26.35 -175.74
CA LYS A 384 22.17 -24.89 -175.99
C LYS A 384 23.57 -24.27 -175.87
N LEU A 385 24.65 -25.05 -175.73
CA LEU A 385 25.99 -24.57 -176.14
C LEU A 385 26.25 -24.70 -177.66
N SER A 386 25.18 -24.62 -178.44
CA SER A 386 25.15 -24.43 -179.90
C SER A 386 25.65 -23.03 -180.36
N GLN A 387 26.52 -22.41 -179.55
CA GLN A 387 27.29 -21.20 -179.86
C GLN A 387 28.78 -21.59 -179.70
N LYS A 388 29.51 -21.98 -180.75
CA LYS A 388 29.74 -21.24 -182.03
C LYS A 388 30.35 -19.87 -181.68
N ILE A 389 31.50 -19.48 -182.24
CA ILE A 389 31.53 -19.08 -183.65
C ILE A 389 32.00 -17.63 -183.89
N GLU A 390 32.76 -16.98 -182.99
CA GLU A 390 32.89 -15.51 -183.10
C GLU A 390 34.26 -14.89 -182.78
N GLN A 391 35.03 -15.37 -181.78
CA GLN A 391 36.28 -14.70 -181.38
C GLN A 391 37.54 -15.59 -181.44
N LEU A 392 37.59 -16.46 -182.45
CA LEU A 392 38.80 -16.53 -183.28
C LEU A 392 38.88 -15.22 -184.07
N LEU A 393 39.91 -14.38 -183.84
CA LEU A 393 40.63 -13.53 -184.83
C LEU A 393 41.30 -12.28 -184.22
N ARG A 394 42.54 -12.42 -183.70
CA ARG A 394 43.76 -11.61 -183.98
C ARG A 394 44.89 -11.92 -182.98
N GLU A 395 46.11 -11.49 -183.33
CA GLU A 395 47.36 -11.63 -182.52
C GLU A 395 47.87 -13.09 -182.37
N ILE A 396 47.79 -13.94 -183.39
CA ILE A 396 48.70 -13.92 -184.56
C ILE A 396 49.33 -12.56 -184.88
N GLU A 397 50.53 -12.30 -184.34
CA GLU A 397 51.70 -11.75 -185.06
C GLU A 397 52.95 -11.70 -184.14
N ARG A 398 54.13 -12.08 -184.69
CA ARG A 398 55.50 -11.60 -184.33
C ARG A 398 56.06 -11.89 -182.91
N LEU A 399 57.32 -12.29 -182.71
CA LEU A 399 58.43 -12.76 -183.57
C LEU A 399 59.02 -14.03 -182.91
N ASN A 400 59.56 -15.05 -183.58
CA ASN A 400 60.27 -15.23 -184.86
C ASN A 400 61.80 -14.96 -184.83
N THR A 401 62.58 -16.00 -185.16
CA THR A 401 64.00 -16.05 -185.58
C THR A 401 65.12 -15.45 -184.70
N SER A 402 65.85 -16.33 -184.00
CA SER A 402 67.24 -16.69 -184.36
C SER A 402 67.43 -18.20 -184.05
N LEU A 403 67.78 -19.06 -185.01
CA LEU A 403 69.08 -19.29 -185.68
C LEU A 403 70.21 -19.72 -184.70
N LEU A 404 70.75 -20.96 -184.67
CA LEU A 404 71.21 -21.95 -185.68
C LEU A 404 72.75 -21.98 -185.80
N THR A 405 73.38 -22.79 -184.94
CA THR A 405 74.74 -23.37 -185.07
C THR A 405 74.65 -24.79 -184.50
N LEU A 406 74.84 -25.86 -185.30
CA LEU A 406 76.14 -26.49 -185.67
C LEU A 406 76.84 -27.13 -184.45
N LYS A 407 77.11 -28.45 -184.36
CA LYS A 407 77.21 -29.58 -185.32
C LYS A 407 76.73 -30.89 -184.62
N GLN A 408 76.02 -31.84 -185.25
CA GLN A 408 76.33 -32.76 -186.38
C GLN A 408 77.17 -34.01 -186.00
N GLU A 409 76.86 -35.10 -186.74
CA GLU A 409 77.28 -36.51 -186.60
C GLU A 409 76.50 -37.31 -185.51
N LYS A 410 76.01 -38.55 -185.77
CA LYS A 410 76.45 -39.48 -186.84
C LYS A 410 75.44 -40.35 -187.63
N HIS A 411 74.11 -40.24 -187.52
CA HIS A 411 73.12 -40.83 -188.46
C HIS A 411 73.18 -42.38 -188.68
N LYS A 412 72.15 -43.22 -188.45
CA LYS A 412 70.70 -43.00 -188.38
C LYS A 412 69.98 -43.96 -187.39
N LEU A 413 70.18 -43.79 -186.09
CA LEU A 413 69.04 -43.37 -185.29
C LEU A 413 68.90 -41.85 -185.42
N GLU A 414 69.38 -40.95 -184.56
CA GLU A 414 70.08 -41.00 -183.28
C GLU A 414 69.57 -39.80 -182.47
N GLU A 415 69.26 -40.03 -181.20
CA GLU A 415 69.21 -39.06 -180.08
C GLU A 415 68.42 -37.73 -180.28
N GLU A 416 67.24 -37.62 -179.67
CA GLU A 416 67.01 -36.87 -178.41
C GLU A 416 66.88 -35.34 -178.59
N GLN A 417 65.85 -34.63 -178.11
CA GLN A 417 64.50 -34.93 -177.56
C GLN A 417 63.60 -33.74 -177.96
N LEU A 418 62.34 -33.83 -178.39
CA LEU A 418 61.42 -34.95 -178.71
C LEU A 418 60.95 -35.87 -177.57
N LEU A 419 59.66 -36.21 -177.62
CA LEU A 419 58.86 -37.14 -176.78
C LEU A 419 58.52 -36.65 -175.33
N ILE A 420 57.31 -36.80 -174.73
CA ILE A 420 56.22 -37.84 -174.65
C ILE A 420 56.36 -38.72 -173.38
N ASN A 421 55.33 -39.13 -172.62
CA ASN A 421 53.85 -39.15 -172.79
C ASN A 421 53.13 -38.94 -171.42
N ASN A 422 51.92 -38.38 -171.32
CA ASN A 422 50.54 -38.92 -171.51
C ASN A 422 50.03 -40.06 -170.58
N ASP A 423 48.79 -39.84 -170.14
CA ASP A 423 47.64 -40.78 -170.16
C ASP A 423 47.44 -41.93 -169.13
N LEU A 424 46.60 -41.59 -168.13
CA LEU A 424 45.21 -42.08 -167.97
C LEU A 424 44.87 -43.49 -167.39
N LYS A 425 43.62 -43.52 -166.90
CA LYS A 425 42.66 -44.65 -166.81
C LYS A 425 42.89 -45.74 -165.75
N VAL A 426 41.92 -45.77 -164.82
CA VAL A 426 41.18 -47.02 -164.60
C VAL A 426 40.32 -47.26 -165.83
N SER A 427 40.51 -48.40 -166.52
CA SER A 427 39.62 -48.83 -167.60
C SER A 427 39.58 -50.35 -167.73
N ILE A 428 38.41 -50.78 -168.17
CA ILE A 428 37.94 -52.12 -168.54
C ILE A 428 38.89 -52.85 -169.52
N GLU A 429 38.80 -54.20 -169.46
CA GLU A 429 39.09 -55.21 -170.50
C GLU A 429 40.46 -55.94 -170.61
N ARG A 430 40.33 -57.27 -170.59
CA ARG A 430 41.20 -58.36 -171.11
C ARG A 430 42.50 -58.74 -170.37
N GLU A 431 42.41 -59.97 -169.87
CA GLU A 431 43.44 -61.02 -169.92
C GLU A 431 44.71 -60.97 -169.03
N LYS A 432 44.61 -61.79 -167.98
CA LYS A 432 45.61 -62.67 -167.33
C LYS A 432 45.94 -62.25 -165.88
N LYS A 433 45.43 -62.98 -164.87
CA LYS A 433 45.76 -64.36 -164.44
C LYS A 433 47.14 -64.41 -163.76
N SER A 434 47.36 -65.19 -162.70
CA SER A 434 46.57 -66.33 -162.18
C SER A 434 46.19 -66.14 -160.70
N SER A 435 44.94 -66.41 -160.30
CA SER A 435 44.47 -67.74 -159.82
C SER A 435 45.19 -68.24 -158.57
N GLY A 436 44.40 -68.59 -157.54
CA GLY A 436 44.87 -69.47 -156.47
C GLY A 436 44.89 -70.94 -156.90
N ASN A 437 45.27 -71.78 -155.93
CA ASN A 437 45.11 -73.25 -155.86
C ASN A 437 45.79 -74.13 -156.94
N VAL A 438 46.66 -75.00 -156.42
CA VAL A 438 46.89 -76.39 -156.86
C VAL A 438 47.54 -76.61 -158.23
N LYS A 439 48.74 -77.21 -158.19
CA LYS A 439 48.96 -78.52 -158.81
C LYS A 439 49.56 -79.49 -157.79
N LYS A 440 49.02 -80.72 -157.75
CA LYS A 440 49.60 -81.85 -156.99
C LYS A 440 50.70 -82.50 -157.84
N LEU A 441 51.70 -83.09 -157.16
CA LEU A 441 52.56 -84.20 -157.61
C LEU A 441 53.15 -84.16 -159.04
N GLN A 442 54.46 -83.96 -159.12
CA GLN A 442 55.45 -84.77 -159.88
C GLN A 442 56.81 -84.05 -159.76
N ALA A 443 57.81 -84.50 -158.98
CA ALA A 443 58.50 -85.79 -158.89
C ALA A 443 59.54 -86.00 -160.02
N ASN A 444 60.83 -86.02 -159.60
CA ASN A 444 62.00 -86.56 -160.31
C ASN A 444 62.51 -85.72 -161.53
N ILE A 445 63.82 -85.62 -161.84
CA ILE A 445 65.02 -86.24 -161.23
C ILE A 445 66.33 -85.45 -161.51
N GLU A 446 67.28 -85.51 -160.56
CA GLU A 446 68.77 -85.54 -160.64
C GLU A 446 69.67 -84.59 -161.51
N THR A 447 70.73 -84.07 -160.84
CA THR A 447 72.18 -84.04 -161.21
C THR A 447 72.65 -83.19 -162.43
N VAL A 448 73.90 -82.72 -162.62
CA VAL A 448 75.24 -82.80 -161.95
C VAL A 448 76.07 -81.55 -162.44
N GLU A 449 77.21 -81.02 -161.94
CA GLU A 449 78.25 -81.21 -160.88
C GLU A 449 78.80 -79.79 -160.53
N ALA A 450 79.93 -79.57 -159.84
CA ALA A 450 80.17 -79.68 -158.38
C ALA A 450 81.60 -79.15 -158.01
N GLU A 451 82.59 -79.34 -158.89
CA GLU A 451 84.02 -79.38 -158.56
C GLU A 451 84.75 -78.01 -158.50
N LYS A 452 84.48 -77.20 -157.45
CA LYS A 452 85.30 -76.01 -157.13
C LYS A 452 85.48 -75.72 -155.64
N MET A 453 85.28 -76.74 -154.78
CA MET A 453 85.12 -76.58 -153.33
C MET A 453 86.34 -76.05 -152.56
N TYR A 454 87.56 -76.43 -152.96
CA TYR A 454 88.75 -76.43 -152.08
C TYR A 454 89.31 -75.06 -151.62
N LEU A 455 88.79 -73.93 -152.10
CA LEU A 455 89.21 -72.60 -151.62
C LEU A 455 88.20 -71.92 -150.67
N THR A 456 87.08 -72.57 -150.37
CA THR A 456 85.97 -71.96 -149.60
C THR A 456 86.08 -72.18 -148.09
N GLU A 457 86.77 -73.24 -147.65
CA GLU A 457 86.82 -73.66 -146.24
C GLU A 457 87.49 -72.63 -145.32
N SER A 458 88.62 -72.06 -145.76
CA SER A 458 89.48 -71.21 -144.91
C SER A 458 88.88 -69.86 -144.52
N ILE A 459 87.78 -69.43 -145.16
CA ILE A 459 87.13 -68.13 -144.88
C ILE A 459 86.05 -68.27 -143.79
N LYS A 460 85.49 -69.46 -143.55
CA LYS A 460 84.44 -69.66 -142.54
C LYS A 460 84.96 -69.52 -141.11
N GLN A 461 86.08 -70.18 -140.79
CA GLN A 461 86.58 -70.30 -139.41
C GLN A 461 86.88 -68.95 -138.74
N LEU A 462 87.26 -67.92 -139.50
CA LEU A 462 87.53 -66.58 -138.97
C LEU A 462 86.26 -65.76 -138.65
N ASN A 463 85.10 -66.10 -139.22
CA ASN A 463 83.84 -65.40 -138.92
C ASN A 463 83.13 -65.95 -137.66
N GLU A 464 83.28 -67.23 -137.37
CA GLU A 464 82.61 -67.89 -136.23
C GLU A 464 83.17 -67.39 -134.88
N ASP A 465 84.49 -67.20 -134.80
CA ASP A 465 85.19 -66.62 -133.64
C ASP A 465 84.77 -65.16 -133.33
N ALA A 466 84.35 -64.41 -134.35
CA ALA A 466 83.97 -63.00 -134.23
C ALA A 466 82.57 -62.84 -133.59
N GLU A 467 81.62 -63.71 -133.92
CA GLU A 467 80.29 -63.70 -133.27
C GLU A 467 80.35 -64.09 -131.80
N PHE A 468 81.17 -65.07 -131.43
CA PHE A 468 81.22 -65.61 -130.08
C PHE A 468 81.63 -64.55 -129.05
N ARG A 469 82.67 -63.76 -129.37
CA ARG A 469 83.16 -62.67 -128.49
C ARG A 469 82.14 -61.54 -128.31
N LYS A 470 81.26 -61.31 -129.30
CA LYS A 470 80.26 -60.24 -129.24
C LYS A 470 79.14 -60.58 -128.24
N LYS A 471 78.64 -61.81 -128.28
CA LYS A 471 77.57 -62.32 -127.38
C LYS A 471 77.97 -62.25 -125.90
N GLN A 472 79.24 -62.52 -125.57
CA GLN A 472 79.73 -62.40 -124.19
C GLN A 472 79.71 -60.95 -123.65
N TYR A 473 79.96 -59.95 -124.51
CA TYR A 473 79.95 -58.55 -124.09
C TYR A 473 78.53 -58.04 -123.79
N GLU A 474 77.54 -58.46 -124.58
CA GLU A 474 76.14 -58.09 -124.39
C GLU A 474 75.54 -58.74 -123.12
N GLN A 475 75.98 -59.95 -122.76
CA GLN A 475 75.57 -60.61 -121.51
C GLN A 475 76.09 -59.89 -120.25
N ILE A 476 77.40 -59.58 -120.18
CA ILE A 476 78.00 -58.85 -119.04
C ILE A 476 77.37 -57.47 -118.86
N LYS A 477 76.92 -56.83 -119.94
CA LYS A 477 76.22 -55.54 -119.85
C LYS A 477 74.85 -55.67 -119.18
N SER A 478 74.07 -56.72 -119.49
CA SER A 478 72.76 -56.95 -118.87
C SER A 478 72.87 -57.12 -117.35
N GLU A 479 73.85 -57.91 -116.90
CA GLU A 479 74.12 -58.16 -115.48
C GLU A 479 74.51 -56.87 -114.72
N LEU A 480 75.19 -55.93 -115.40
CA LEU A 480 75.55 -54.63 -114.83
C LEU A 480 74.35 -53.68 -114.72
N ASP A 481 73.47 -53.65 -115.72
CA ASP A 481 72.28 -52.80 -115.71
C ASP A 481 71.27 -53.27 -114.63
N GLU A 482 71.06 -54.59 -114.48
CA GLU A 482 70.24 -55.18 -113.40
C GLU A 482 70.75 -54.84 -111.99
N SER A 483 72.08 -54.88 -111.78
CA SER A 483 72.69 -54.56 -110.49
C SER A 483 72.46 -53.08 -110.09
N ASN A 484 72.46 -52.17 -111.08
CA ASN A 484 72.20 -50.75 -110.84
C ASN A 484 70.74 -50.47 -110.42
N GLU A 485 69.76 -51.18 -110.98
CA GLU A 485 68.35 -51.06 -110.56
C GLU A 485 68.16 -51.50 -109.10
N GLN A 486 68.77 -52.60 -108.67
CA GLN A 486 68.70 -53.07 -107.28
C GLN A 486 69.29 -52.05 -106.29
N VAL A 487 70.42 -51.42 -106.63
CA VAL A 487 71.03 -50.35 -105.81
C VAL A 487 70.14 -49.10 -105.77
N SER A 488 69.38 -48.81 -106.83
CA SER A 488 68.38 -47.73 -106.85
C SER A 488 67.19 -48.04 -105.93
N TYR A 489 66.68 -49.27 -105.98
CA TYR A 489 65.57 -49.76 -105.16
C TYR A 489 65.86 -49.64 -103.65
N PHE A 490 66.99 -50.19 -103.17
CA PHE A 490 67.34 -50.12 -101.74
C PHE A 490 67.59 -48.68 -101.26
N LYS A 491 68.08 -47.79 -102.13
CA LYS A 491 68.17 -46.34 -101.82
C LYS A 491 66.79 -45.71 -101.68
N HIS A 492 65.78 -46.15 -102.42
CA HIS A 492 64.41 -45.68 -102.26
C HIS A 492 63.84 -46.12 -100.90
N GLU A 493 63.88 -47.42 -100.58
CA GLU A 493 63.37 -47.96 -99.32
C GLU A 493 64.03 -47.31 -98.08
N TYR A 494 65.36 -47.15 -98.10
CA TYR A 494 66.08 -46.50 -97.00
C TYR A 494 65.62 -45.04 -96.76
N ASN A 495 65.33 -44.30 -97.84
CA ASN A 495 64.79 -42.94 -97.74
C ASN A 495 63.32 -42.91 -97.24
N VAL A 496 62.52 -43.93 -97.54
CA VAL A 496 61.16 -44.09 -96.99
C VAL A 496 61.22 -44.40 -95.49
N ALA A 497 62.06 -45.34 -95.07
CA ALA A 497 62.28 -45.67 -93.65
C ALA A 497 62.76 -44.43 -92.84
N LEU A 498 63.64 -43.62 -93.40
CA LEU A 498 64.10 -42.36 -92.80
C LEU A 498 63.00 -41.29 -92.68
N LYS A 499 61.96 -41.31 -93.51
CA LYS A 499 60.79 -40.42 -93.34
C LYS A 499 59.91 -40.92 -92.19
N HIS A 500 59.53 -42.19 -92.19
CA HIS A 500 58.70 -42.77 -91.12
C HIS A 500 59.36 -42.65 -89.74
N LEU A 501 60.67 -42.81 -89.62
CA LEU A 501 61.38 -42.61 -88.34
C LEU A 501 61.33 -41.15 -87.85
N LYS A 502 61.28 -40.16 -88.76
CA LYS A 502 61.07 -38.74 -88.41
C LYS A 502 59.62 -38.45 -88.05
N GLU A 503 58.66 -39.03 -88.77
CA GLU A 503 57.21 -38.91 -88.51
C GLU A 503 56.86 -39.47 -87.13
N VAL A 504 57.26 -40.71 -86.83
CA VAL A 504 57.05 -41.35 -85.51
C VAL A 504 57.70 -40.54 -84.38
N ARG A 505 58.89 -39.97 -84.60
CA ARG A 505 59.54 -39.09 -83.60
C ARG A 505 58.76 -37.79 -83.38
N SER A 506 58.19 -37.21 -84.44
CA SER A 506 57.35 -36.01 -84.34
C SER A 506 56.02 -36.29 -83.63
N ASP A 507 55.41 -37.46 -83.85
CA ASP A 507 54.18 -37.84 -83.16
C ASP A 507 54.42 -38.22 -81.69
N TYR A 508 55.55 -38.87 -81.37
CA TYR A 508 55.96 -39.09 -79.98
C TYR A 508 56.11 -37.76 -79.22
N GLN A 509 56.83 -36.79 -79.81
CA GLN A 509 56.99 -35.44 -79.26
C GLN A 509 55.63 -34.80 -78.98
N ARG A 510 54.73 -34.79 -79.98
CA ARG A 510 53.37 -34.22 -79.88
C ARG A 510 52.47 -34.95 -78.88
N CYS A 511 52.70 -36.23 -78.63
CA CYS A 511 51.99 -36.99 -77.59
C CYS A 511 52.51 -36.66 -76.19
N HIS A 512 53.82 -36.51 -76.01
CA HIS A 512 54.41 -36.14 -74.72
C HIS A 512 54.10 -34.68 -74.33
N GLU A 513 54.04 -33.77 -75.30
CA GLU A 513 53.54 -32.40 -75.09
C GLU A 513 52.09 -32.41 -74.57
N LYS A 514 51.20 -33.22 -75.18
CA LYS A 514 49.81 -33.40 -74.71
C LYS A 514 49.73 -34.06 -73.33
N GLU A 515 50.63 -34.99 -73.01
CA GLU A 515 50.72 -35.61 -71.70
C GLU A 515 51.06 -34.59 -70.62
N SER A 516 52.09 -33.76 -70.84
CA SER A 516 52.44 -32.63 -69.96
C SER A 516 51.26 -31.66 -69.81
N ASP A 517 50.60 -31.31 -70.91
CA ASP A 517 49.45 -30.40 -70.92
C ASP A 517 48.25 -30.96 -70.13
N MET A 518 48.07 -32.29 -70.11
CA MET A 518 47.08 -32.99 -69.26
C MET A 518 47.50 -33.05 -67.79
N ILE A 519 48.79 -33.28 -67.49
CA ILE A 519 49.32 -33.24 -66.12
C ILE A 519 49.09 -31.84 -65.51
N ASP A 520 49.36 -30.78 -66.26
CA ASP A 520 49.12 -29.39 -65.82
C ASP A 520 47.62 -29.08 -65.66
N ARG A 521 46.73 -29.71 -66.44
CA ARG A 521 45.28 -29.60 -66.23
C ARG A 521 44.87 -30.34 -64.95
N ILE A 522 45.41 -31.53 -64.70
CA ILE A 522 45.13 -32.33 -63.49
C ILE A 522 45.60 -31.62 -62.21
N THR A 523 46.79 -31.00 -62.21
CA THR A 523 47.27 -30.22 -61.05
C THR A 523 46.43 -28.96 -60.82
N ARG A 524 46.07 -28.21 -61.88
CA ARG A 524 45.13 -27.07 -61.77
C ARG A 524 43.78 -27.49 -61.19
N CYS A 525 43.22 -28.62 -61.66
CA CYS A 525 41.96 -29.17 -61.13
C CYS A 525 42.08 -29.63 -59.67
N LYS A 526 43.19 -30.28 -59.28
CA LYS A 526 43.45 -30.64 -57.87
C LYS A 526 43.48 -29.39 -56.98
N ASN A 527 44.29 -28.42 -57.34
CA ASN A 527 44.41 -27.16 -56.58
C ASN A 527 43.04 -26.49 -56.44
N GLN A 528 42.21 -26.47 -57.49
CA GLN A 528 40.85 -25.92 -57.44
C GLN A 528 39.90 -26.71 -56.53
N VAL A 529 40.01 -28.04 -56.48
CA VAL A 529 39.26 -28.90 -55.55
C VAL A 529 39.69 -28.64 -54.11
N ASP A 530 40.98 -28.52 -53.83
CA ASP A 530 41.49 -28.22 -52.49
C ASP A 530 41.08 -26.82 -52.03
N ASP A 531 41.11 -25.84 -52.93
CA ASP A 531 40.62 -24.48 -52.70
C ASP A 531 39.11 -24.45 -52.36
N LEU A 532 38.31 -25.30 -53.02
CA LEU A 532 36.89 -25.47 -52.73
C LEU A 532 36.65 -26.23 -51.42
N ASN A 533 37.47 -27.24 -51.09
CA ASN A 533 37.43 -27.95 -49.80
C ASN A 533 37.78 -27.02 -48.63
N ASN A 534 38.76 -26.14 -48.81
CA ASN A 534 39.13 -25.11 -47.82
C ASN A 534 37.99 -24.09 -47.63
N LYS A 535 37.35 -23.64 -48.71
CA LYS A 535 36.16 -22.77 -48.64
C LYS A 535 34.96 -23.47 -47.97
N MET A 536 34.75 -24.75 -48.26
CA MET A 536 33.68 -25.57 -47.67
C MET A 536 33.89 -25.80 -46.17
N THR A 537 35.12 -26.16 -45.75
CA THR A 537 35.45 -26.35 -44.32
C THR A 537 35.35 -25.05 -43.53
N LEU A 538 35.83 -23.92 -44.07
CA LEU A 538 35.60 -22.60 -43.46
C LEU A 538 34.10 -22.31 -43.27
N LYS A 539 33.27 -22.52 -44.29
CA LYS A 539 31.81 -22.33 -44.18
C LYS A 539 31.14 -23.29 -43.20
N LEU A 540 31.61 -24.53 -43.08
CA LEU A 540 31.16 -25.45 -42.03
C LEU A 540 31.51 -24.94 -40.63
N THR A 541 32.72 -24.37 -40.41
CA THR A 541 33.07 -23.77 -39.10
C THR A 541 32.23 -22.53 -38.76
N GLU A 542 31.93 -21.68 -39.75
CA GLU A 542 30.99 -20.55 -39.57
C GLU A 542 29.59 -21.03 -39.18
N ILE A 543 29.05 -22.05 -39.87
CA ILE A 543 27.74 -22.63 -39.57
C ILE A 543 27.70 -23.21 -38.15
N LEU A 544 28.75 -23.93 -37.73
CA LEU A 544 28.85 -24.47 -36.36
C LEU A 544 28.92 -23.36 -35.30
N ALA A 545 29.64 -22.26 -35.57
CA ALA A 545 29.69 -21.09 -34.71
C ALA A 545 28.31 -20.39 -34.60
N LEU A 546 27.61 -20.24 -35.72
CA LEU A 546 26.25 -19.68 -35.77
C LEU A 546 25.24 -20.59 -35.04
N MET A 547 25.29 -21.91 -35.22
CA MET A 547 24.46 -22.86 -34.46
C MET A 547 24.72 -22.76 -32.95
N LYS A 548 25.98 -22.60 -32.53
CA LYS A 548 26.33 -22.38 -31.11
C LYS A 548 25.77 -21.05 -30.59
N LYS A 549 25.78 -19.98 -31.39
CA LYS A 549 25.18 -18.67 -31.08
C LYS A 549 23.65 -18.76 -30.96
N ILE A 550 22.98 -19.45 -31.88
CA ILE A 550 21.53 -19.69 -31.86
C ILE A 550 21.14 -20.43 -30.58
N LYS A 551 21.79 -21.55 -30.26
CA LYS A 551 21.54 -22.32 -29.03
C LYS A 551 21.78 -21.51 -27.74
N GLN A 552 22.66 -20.51 -27.75
CA GLN A 552 22.83 -19.57 -26.63
C GLN A 552 21.67 -18.57 -26.54
N LEU A 553 21.20 -18.03 -27.67
CA LEU A 553 20.07 -17.09 -27.72
C LEU A 553 18.75 -17.79 -27.35
N GLU A 554 18.53 -19.04 -27.76
CA GLU A 554 17.38 -19.87 -27.38
C GLU A 554 17.33 -20.21 -25.89
N ARG A 555 18.48 -20.31 -25.22
CA ARG A 555 18.55 -20.41 -23.75
C ARG A 555 18.11 -19.09 -23.12
N LYS A 556 18.79 -17.99 -23.44
CA LYS A 556 18.46 -16.64 -22.92
C LYS A 556 16.99 -16.24 -23.13
N ASN A 557 16.41 -16.57 -24.29
CA ASN A 557 14.99 -16.29 -24.60
C ASN A 557 14.04 -17.11 -23.71
N ARG A 558 14.37 -18.38 -23.40
CA ARG A 558 13.64 -19.19 -22.40
C ARG A 558 13.86 -18.73 -20.97
N ASP A 559 15.02 -18.15 -20.66
CA ASP A 559 15.33 -17.61 -19.33
C ASP A 559 14.50 -16.34 -19.06
N ILE A 560 14.59 -15.36 -19.98
CA ILE A 560 13.79 -14.12 -19.96
C ILE A 560 12.29 -14.41 -19.94
N ARG A 561 11.80 -15.43 -20.66
CA ARG A 561 10.39 -15.83 -20.61
C ARG A 561 9.97 -16.35 -19.23
N ARG A 562 10.83 -17.12 -18.54
CA ARG A 562 10.55 -17.60 -17.18
C ARG A 562 10.59 -16.48 -16.16
N GLU A 563 11.47 -15.50 -16.32
CA GLU A 563 11.51 -14.29 -15.50
C GLU A 563 10.27 -13.41 -15.71
N LEU A 564 9.84 -13.22 -16.96
CA LEU A 564 8.62 -12.50 -17.30
C LEU A 564 7.36 -13.19 -16.74
N GLU A 565 7.28 -14.52 -16.80
CA GLU A 565 6.14 -15.28 -16.23
C GLU A 565 6.10 -15.14 -14.70
N LYS A 566 7.25 -15.24 -14.02
CA LYS A 566 7.37 -14.97 -12.57
C LYS A 566 6.95 -13.54 -12.22
N SER A 567 7.45 -12.54 -12.96
CA SER A 567 7.09 -11.13 -12.75
C SER A 567 5.61 -10.87 -12.99
N ASN A 568 4.99 -11.54 -13.96
CA ASN A 568 3.55 -11.48 -14.20
C ASN A 568 2.74 -12.18 -13.09
N GLY A 569 3.26 -13.24 -12.48
CA GLY A 569 2.69 -13.87 -11.29
C GLY A 569 2.65 -12.92 -10.10
N ILE A 570 3.80 -12.30 -9.77
CA ILE A 570 3.92 -11.30 -8.69
C ILE A 570 2.98 -10.11 -8.96
N LEU A 571 2.98 -9.57 -10.18
CA LEU A 571 2.07 -8.48 -10.57
C LEU A 571 0.57 -8.84 -10.51
N LYS A 572 0.21 -10.12 -10.59
CA LYS A 572 -1.16 -10.58 -10.34
C LYS A 572 -1.47 -10.62 -8.84
N SER A 573 -0.56 -11.15 -8.02
CA SER A 573 -0.69 -11.20 -6.56
C SER A 573 -0.87 -9.81 -5.97
N CYS A 574 0.07 -8.89 -6.25
CA CYS A 574 0.01 -7.52 -5.74
C CYS A 574 -1.21 -6.73 -6.23
N ARG A 575 -1.83 -7.11 -7.36
CA ARG A 575 -3.12 -6.53 -7.81
C ARG A 575 -4.34 -7.08 -7.08
N VAL A 576 -4.27 -8.28 -6.51
CA VAL A 576 -5.30 -8.81 -5.62
C VAL A 576 -5.12 -8.21 -4.23
N GLU A 577 -3.89 -8.18 -3.72
CA GLU A 577 -3.54 -7.52 -2.45
C GLU A 577 -3.97 -6.05 -2.43
N LEU A 578 -3.66 -5.27 -3.48
CA LEU A 578 -4.11 -3.87 -3.60
C LEU A 578 -5.63 -3.74 -3.57
N LYS A 579 -6.38 -4.64 -4.23
CA LYS A 579 -7.85 -4.62 -4.21
C LYS A 579 -8.43 -4.95 -2.85
N ASN A 580 -7.80 -5.87 -2.11
CA ASN A 580 -8.18 -6.18 -0.74
C ASN A 580 -7.94 -4.95 0.15
N PHE A 581 -6.76 -4.33 0.06
CA PHE A 581 -6.48 -3.09 0.78
C PHE A 581 -7.40 -1.92 0.36
N GLU A 582 -7.81 -1.81 -0.90
CA GLU A 582 -8.82 -0.84 -1.36
C GLU A 582 -10.18 -1.09 -0.71
N HIS A 583 -10.59 -2.35 -0.58
CA HIS A 583 -11.83 -2.75 0.10
C HIS A 583 -11.77 -2.48 1.62
N ASP A 584 -10.70 -2.91 2.28
CA ASP A 584 -10.48 -2.70 3.72
C ASP A 584 -10.44 -1.20 4.06
N ASN A 585 -9.78 -0.39 3.23
CA ASN A 585 -9.81 1.07 3.36
C ASN A 585 -11.20 1.67 3.16
N SER A 586 -12.08 1.04 2.37
CA SER A 586 -13.48 1.48 2.25
C SER A 586 -14.27 1.16 3.52
N LEU A 587 -14.13 -0.05 4.04
CA LEU A 587 -14.78 -0.49 5.29
C LEU A 587 -14.34 0.38 6.48
N LEU A 588 -13.02 0.63 6.62
CA LEU A 588 -12.47 1.48 7.68
C LEU A 588 -12.96 2.94 7.57
N LYS A 589 -13.08 3.50 6.37
CA LYS A 589 -13.66 4.85 6.17
C LYS A 589 -15.13 4.91 6.59
N GLU A 590 -15.90 3.87 6.29
CA GLU A 590 -17.32 3.81 6.65
C GLU A 590 -17.51 3.58 8.16
N GLU A 591 -16.68 2.77 8.80
CA GLU A 591 -16.65 2.67 10.26
C GLU A 591 -16.23 3.98 10.94
N ILE A 592 -15.20 4.67 10.44
CA ILE A 592 -14.80 6.00 10.93
C ILE A 592 -15.98 6.99 10.81
N HIS A 593 -16.73 6.96 9.70
CA HIS A 593 -17.90 7.82 9.51
C HIS A 593 -19.03 7.48 10.51
N GLN A 594 -19.35 6.20 10.70
CA GLN A 594 -20.35 5.77 11.69
C GLN A 594 -19.93 6.12 13.13
N ASN A 595 -18.66 5.97 13.47
CA ASN A 595 -18.13 6.34 14.80
C ASN A 595 -18.09 7.86 14.99
N HIS A 596 -17.86 8.65 13.93
CA HIS A 596 -17.98 10.11 13.97
C HIS A 596 -19.44 10.55 14.20
N GLU A 597 -20.42 9.93 13.53
CA GLU A 597 -21.84 10.15 13.83
C GLU A 597 -22.19 9.81 15.28
N ARG A 598 -21.75 8.64 15.77
CA ARG A 598 -21.98 8.21 17.17
C ARG A 598 -21.39 9.22 18.15
N PHE A 599 -20.19 9.73 17.88
CA PHE A 599 -19.54 10.77 18.68
C PHE A 599 -20.34 12.09 18.69
N ILE A 600 -20.85 12.56 17.54
CA ILE A 600 -21.73 13.75 17.47
C ILE A 600 -23.03 13.52 18.28
N LYS A 601 -23.63 12.33 18.16
CA LYS A 601 -24.85 11.95 18.88
C LYS A 601 -24.61 11.91 20.40
N MET A 602 -23.46 11.39 20.86
CA MET A 602 -23.06 11.42 22.28
C MET A 602 -22.73 12.84 22.76
N LYS A 603 -21.98 13.64 21.99
CA LYS A 603 -21.63 15.02 22.34
C LYS A 603 -22.88 15.88 22.52
N THR A 604 -23.83 15.82 21.58
CA THR A 604 -25.09 16.58 21.67
C THR A 604 -26.02 16.10 22.80
N GLN A 605 -25.82 14.89 23.34
CA GLN A 605 -26.45 14.43 24.58
C GLN A 605 -25.74 14.98 25.82
N ALA A 606 -24.40 14.96 25.86
CA ALA A 606 -23.62 15.60 26.93
C ALA A 606 -23.93 17.11 27.01
N ASP A 607 -23.99 17.81 25.88
CA ASP A 607 -24.36 19.23 25.79
C ASP A 607 -25.81 19.50 26.26
N LYS A 608 -26.71 18.51 26.25
CA LYS A 608 -28.04 18.62 26.88
C LYS A 608 -27.95 18.43 28.39
N ILE A 609 -27.27 17.39 28.86
CA ILE A 609 -27.07 17.10 30.29
C ILE A 609 -26.37 18.27 31.00
N VAL A 610 -25.39 18.93 30.35
CA VAL A 610 -24.75 20.15 30.86
C VAL A 610 -25.76 21.31 31.00
N ARG A 611 -26.59 21.57 29.98
CA ARG A 611 -27.64 22.61 30.05
C ARG A 611 -28.72 22.29 31.10
N GLU A 612 -29.08 21.02 31.27
CA GLU A 612 -30.01 20.56 32.30
C GLU A 612 -29.41 20.74 33.71
N ARG A 613 -28.13 20.36 33.90
CA ARG A 613 -27.36 20.63 35.14
C ARG A 613 -27.32 22.12 35.45
N ASP A 614 -27.04 22.97 34.48
CA ASP A 614 -26.86 24.41 34.69
C ASP A 614 -28.20 25.12 34.96
N LEU A 615 -29.29 24.64 34.35
CA LEU A 615 -30.65 25.05 34.69
C LEU A 615 -31.02 24.61 36.12
N ILE A 616 -30.72 23.38 36.52
CA ILE A 616 -30.98 22.88 37.88
C ILE A 616 -30.13 23.67 38.89
N ALA A 617 -28.86 23.92 38.63
CA ALA A 617 -28.00 24.75 39.49
C ALA A 617 -28.59 26.16 39.67
N THR A 618 -29.04 26.80 38.57
CA THR A 618 -29.71 28.11 38.60
C THR A 618 -31.01 28.08 39.43
N GLN A 619 -31.78 27.00 39.36
CA GLN A 619 -32.98 26.82 40.19
C GLN A 619 -32.65 26.58 41.67
N MET A 620 -31.59 25.82 41.95
CA MET A 620 -31.11 25.54 43.31
C MET A 620 -30.58 26.81 44.00
N TYR A 621 -29.81 27.65 43.29
CA TYR A 621 -29.38 28.96 43.83
C TYR A 621 -30.60 29.82 44.19
N ARG A 622 -31.54 30.02 43.26
CA ARG A 622 -32.78 30.78 43.54
C ARG A 622 -33.58 30.24 44.72
N LYS A 623 -33.62 28.91 44.91
CA LYS A 623 -34.30 28.29 46.06
C LYS A 623 -33.51 28.42 47.37
N ASN A 624 -32.19 28.50 47.31
CA ASN A 624 -31.35 28.82 48.46
C ASN A 624 -31.52 30.30 48.87
N ASP A 625 -31.58 31.21 47.91
CA ASP A 625 -31.84 32.64 48.13
C ASP A 625 -33.24 32.86 48.74
N GLU A 626 -34.26 32.17 48.22
CA GLU A 626 -35.62 32.16 48.75
C GLU A 626 -35.68 31.59 50.18
N ASN A 627 -34.91 30.53 50.47
CA ASN A 627 -34.81 29.97 51.82
C ASN A 627 -34.13 30.93 52.80
N ALA A 628 -33.03 31.58 52.42
CA ALA A 628 -32.34 32.57 53.25
C ALA A 628 -33.26 33.76 53.59
N LEU A 629 -34.03 34.26 52.61
CA LEU A 629 -35.03 35.30 52.82
C LEU A 629 -36.16 34.87 53.78
N LEU A 630 -36.59 33.61 53.70
CA LEU A 630 -37.59 33.05 54.62
C LEU A 630 -37.02 32.86 56.04
N GLU A 631 -35.76 32.46 56.17
CA GLU A 631 -35.07 32.36 57.46
C GLU A 631 -34.88 33.73 58.12
N GLU A 632 -34.54 34.77 57.35
CA GLU A 632 -34.49 36.16 57.83
C GLU A 632 -35.88 36.65 58.28
N GLN A 633 -36.93 36.40 57.49
CA GLN A 633 -38.32 36.72 57.88
C GLN A 633 -38.74 36.01 59.17
N VAL A 634 -38.41 34.72 59.33
CA VAL A 634 -38.66 33.96 60.57
C VAL A 634 -37.86 34.53 61.74
N SER A 635 -36.63 34.99 61.51
CA SER A 635 -35.81 35.65 62.54
C SER A 635 -36.43 36.96 63.00
N MET A 636 -36.81 37.85 62.08
CA MET A 636 -37.49 39.11 62.38
C MET A 636 -38.82 38.89 63.13
N LEU A 637 -39.60 37.88 62.74
CA LEU A 637 -40.85 37.52 63.42
C LEU A 637 -40.60 37.00 64.84
N LYS A 638 -39.57 36.17 65.07
CA LYS A 638 -39.17 35.72 66.41
C LYS A 638 -38.78 36.91 67.30
N MET A 639 -37.89 37.79 66.83
CA MET A 639 -37.48 38.99 67.58
C MET A 639 -38.67 39.91 67.89
N SER A 640 -39.66 39.99 66.99
CA SER A 640 -40.89 40.75 67.22
C SER A 640 -41.78 40.10 68.29
N ILE A 641 -41.89 38.78 68.30
CA ILE A 641 -42.64 38.01 69.32
C ILE A 641 -41.94 38.10 70.68
N GLU A 642 -40.62 37.97 70.73
CA GLU A 642 -39.81 38.09 71.95
C GLU A 642 -39.93 39.47 72.58
N ARG A 643 -39.84 40.54 71.77
CA ARG A 643 -40.11 41.92 72.22
C ARG A 643 -41.54 42.08 72.76
N GLY A 644 -42.54 41.53 72.06
CA GLY A 644 -43.93 41.54 72.52
C GLY A 644 -44.14 40.79 73.83
N ASN A 645 -43.46 39.66 74.01
CA ASN A 645 -43.48 38.87 75.25
C ASN A 645 -42.78 39.59 76.42
N SER A 646 -41.67 40.30 76.19
CA SER A 646 -41.03 41.14 77.21
C SER A 646 -42.01 42.22 77.70
N MET A 647 -42.56 43.01 76.77
CA MET A 647 -43.53 44.06 77.08
C MET A 647 -44.78 43.50 77.78
N TYR A 648 -45.25 42.31 77.41
CA TYR A 648 -46.36 41.65 78.10
C TYR A 648 -46.00 41.22 79.53
N ASN A 649 -44.81 40.66 79.74
CA ASN A 649 -44.31 40.27 81.07
C ASN A 649 -44.08 41.48 81.98
N GLU A 650 -43.56 42.59 81.45
CA GLU A 650 -43.46 43.89 82.13
C GLU A 650 -44.85 44.36 82.60
N ARG A 651 -45.87 44.31 81.73
CA ARG A 651 -47.25 44.64 82.12
C ARG A 651 -47.87 43.66 83.11
N LEU A 652 -47.48 42.38 83.11
CA LEU A 652 -47.89 41.44 84.15
C LEU A 652 -47.25 41.79 85.51
N GLU A 653 -46.01 42.28 85.53
CA GLU A 653 -45.34 42.73 86.76
C GLU A 653 -45.92 44.05 87.28
N ASP A 654 -46.17 45.04 86.41
CA ASP A 654 -46.93 46.26 86.74
C ASP A 654 -48.24 45.91 87.47
N ILE A 655 -48.98 44.94 86.91
CA ILE A 655 -50.25 44.46 87.46
C ILE A 655 -50.06 43.72 88.80
N LYS A 656 -48.95 43.01 89.04
CA LYS A 656 -48.63 42.42 90.35
C LYS A 656 -48.32 43.51 91.38
N VAL A 657 -47.48 44.49 91.04
CA VAL A 657 -47.16 45.62 91.92
C VAL A 657 -48.42 46.40 92.30
N MET A 658 -49.27 46.73 91.33
CA MET A 658 -50.56 47.39 91.60
C MET A 658 -51.50 46.54 92.47
N LYS A 659 -51.55 45.22 92.29
CA LYS A 659 -52.34 44.32 93.17
C LYS A 659 -51.81 44.29 94.59
N ASN A 660 -50.49 44.24 94.76
CA ASN A 660 -49.83 44.27 96.07
C ASN A 660 -50.11 45.59 96.79
N GLU A 661 -50.05 46.73 96.09
CA GLU A 661 -50.36 48.03 96.67
C GLU A 661 -51.85 48.17 97.02
N ILE A 662 -52.76 47.69 96.16
CA ILE A 662 -54.20 47.60 96.51
C ILE A 662 -54.41 46.73 97.76
N GLN A 663 -53.65 45.65 97.95
CA GLN A 663 -53.72 44.81 99.15
C GLN A 663 -53.11 45.49 100.38
N SER A 664 -52.02 46.25 100.22
CA SER A 664 -51.43 47.11 101.26
C SER A 664 -52.44 48.16 101.73
N LEU A 665 -52.97 48.97 100.83
CA LEU A 665 -53.95 50.02 101.11
C LEU A 665 -55.24 49.46 101.74
N ARG A 666 -55.73 48.30 101.28
CA ARG A 666 -56.87 47.61 101.92
C ARG A 666 -56.55 47.15 103.34
N SER A 667 -55.34 46.65 103.58
CA SER A 667 -54.89 46.24 104.91
C SER A 667 -54.77 47.42 105.86
N GLN A 668 -54.16 48.53 105.40
CA GLN A 668 -54.10 49.81 106.13
C GLN A 668 -55.51 50.32 106.45
N CYS A 669 -56.43 50.36 105.46
CA CYS A 669 -57.83 50.73 105.68
C CYS A 669 -58.52 49.84 106.74
N ASN A 670 -58.24 48.53 106.76
CA ASN A 670 -58.82 47.60 107.74
C ASN A 670 -58.17 47.69 109.13
N VAL A 671 -56.94 48.22 109.24
CA VAL A 671 -56.33 48.61 110.53
C VAL A 671 -56.97 49.91 111.02
N LEU A 672 -57.10 50.92 110.16
CA LEU A 672 -57.74 52.20 110.50
C LEU A 672 -59.22 52.06 110.89
N LYS A 673 -59.98 51.18 110.21
CA LYS A 673 -61.37 50.85 110.60
C LYS A 673 -61.45 50.24 111.99
N ARG A 674 -60.60 49.25 112.30
CA ARG A 674 -60.53 48.66 113.66
C ARG A 674 -60.07 49.68 114.70
N GLY A 675 -59.18 50.60 114.34
CA GLY A 675 -58.82 51.74 115.19
C GLY A 675 -60.00 52.68 115.46
N LEU A 676 -60.86 52.93 114.46
CA LEU A 676 -62.09 53.72 114.61
C LEU A 676 -63.16 52.98 115.43
N GLU A 677 -63.32 51.67 115.23
CA GLU A 677 -64.21 50.80 116.01
C GLU A 677 -63.78 50.78 117.49
N ASN A 678 -62.50 50.53 117.77
CA ASN A 678 -61.91 50.67 119.10
C ASN A 678 -62.09 52.09 119.68
N THR A 679 -62.04 53.13 118.84
CA THR A 679 -62.31 54.52 119.27
C THR A 679 -63.79 54.73 119.62
N THR A 680 -64.73 54.08 118.92
CA THR A 680 -66.14 54.08 119.33
C THR A 680 -66.39 53.27 120.58
N ASP A 681 -65.68 52.16 120.80
CA ASP A 681 -65.79 51.39 122.04
C ASP A 681 -65.18 52.14 123.23
N MET A 682 -64.02 52.76 123.08
CA MET A 682 -63.46 53.71 124.05
C MET A 682 -64.43 54.86 124.37
N ARG A 683 -65.15 55.40 123.37
CA ARG A 683 -66.20 56.41 123.60
C ARG A 683 -67.40 55.83 124.35
N HIS A 684 -67.83 54.61 124.05
CA HIS A 684 -68.87 53.93 124.79
C HIS A 684 -68.44 53.61 126.22
N GLU A 685 -67.18 53.23 126.46
CA GLU A 685 -66.61 53.01 127.79
C GLU A 685 -66.52 54.32 128.57
N VAL A 686 -66.01 55.41 127.98
CA VAL A 686 -66.03 56.75 128.60
C VAL A 686 -67.47 57.19 128.91
N LEU A 687 -68.43 56.95 128.01
CA LEU A 687 -69.85 57.22 128.29
C LEU A 687 -70.44 56.28 129.34
N GLN A 688 -70.01 55.03 129.44
CA GLN A 688 -70.40 54.10 130.50
C GLN A 688 -69.79 54.49 131.85
N LEU A 689 -68.52 54.90 131.89
CA LEU A 689 -67.85 55.40 133.09
C LEU A 689 -68.46 56.74 133.53
N HIS A 690 -68.80 57.64 132.60
CA HIS A 690 -69.52 58.87 132.90
C HIS A 690 -70.95 58.60 133.36
N ARG A 691 -71.64 57.61 132.77
CA ARG A 691 -72.96 57.13 133.26
C ARG A 691 -72.87 56.45 134.61
N LYS A 692 -71.85 55.62 134.88
CA LYS A 692 -71.60 55.01 136.20
C LYS A 692 -71.28 56.08 137.24
N LEU A 693 -70.37 57.01 136.95
CA LEU A 693 -70.04 58.15 137.81
C LEU A 693 -71.27 59.01 138.10
N ASN A 694 -72.08 59.33 137.08
CA ASN A 694 -73.32 60.07 137.27
C ASN A 694 -74.40 59.21 137.95
N GLN A 695 -74.41 57.89 137.79
CA GLN A 695 -75.28 56.97 138.53
C GLN A 695 -74.87 56.85 139.99
N GLU A 696 -73.59 56.83 140.35
CA GLU A 696 -73.15 56.88 141.75
C GLU A 696 -73.40 58.28 142.35
N ARG A 697 -73.27 59.36 141.57
CA ARG A 697 -73.70 60.71 141.99
C ARG A 697 -75.21 60.82 142.17
N THR A 698 -76.01 60.26 141.27
CA THR A 698 -77.47 60.24 141.44
C THR A 698 -77.90 59.20 142.45
N LYS A 699 -77.17 58.12 142.71
CA LYS A 699 -77.43 57.22 143.85
C LYS A 699 -77.08 57.91 145.16
N ALA A 700 -75.99 58.69 145.23
CA ALA A 700 -75.71 59.49 146.42
C ALA A 700 -76.87 60.46 146.68
N LYS A 701 -77.30 61.21 145.66
CA LYS A 701 -78.48 62.11 145.76
C LYS A 701 -79.81 61.39 145.98
N VAL A 702 -80.04 60.25 145.35
CA VAL A 702 -81.27 59.47 145.49
C VAL A 702 -81.26 58.66 146.79
N LEU A 703 -80.12 58.40 147.42
CA LEU A 703 -80.07 57.96 148.82
C LEU A 703 -80.30 59.16 149.75
N GLU A 704 -79.76 60.35 149.46
CA GLU A 704 -80.14 61.60 150.15
C GLU A 704 -81.64 61.91 150.02
N ASP A 705 -82.30 61.54 148.91
CA ASP A 705 -83.70 61.91 148.60
C ASP A 705 -84.71 60.75 148.76
N GLU A 706 -84.31 59.47 148.74
CA GLU A 706 -85.10 58.33 149.22
C GLU A 706 -85.08 58.25 150.75
N MET A 707 -84.08 58.85 151.40
CA MET A 707 -84.20 59.32 152.79
C MET A 707 -85.35 60.34 152.98
N LYS A 708 -85.91 60.92 151.89
CA LYS A 708 -86.98 61.93 151.94
C LYS A 708 -88.34 61.45 151.41
N THR A 709 -88.45 60.61 150.36
CA THR A 709 -89.63 59.70 150.05
C THR A 709 -89.54 58.95 148.69
N PRO A 710 -90.25 57.79 148.49
CA PRO A 710 -90.17 56.98 147.25
C PRO A 710 -91.46 56.87 146.36
N MET A 711 -91.29 56.34 145.11
CA MET A 711 -92.21 55.46 144.31
C MET A 711 -92.83 55.88 142.92
N ASN A 712 -92.03 55.77 141.83
CA ASN A 712 -92.20 54.95 140.57
C ASN A 712 -93.49 54.79 139.66
N VAL A 713 -93.25 54.80 138.30
CA VAL A 713 -93.62 53.79 137.21
C VAL A 713 -94.69 54.00 136.04
N HIS A 714 -94.20 54.05 134.76
CA HIS A 714 -94.59 53.51 133.38
C HIS A 714 -96.05 53.50 132.73
N ARG A 715 -96.36 53.06 131.45
CA ARG A 715 -95.90 53.23 130.00
C ARG A 715 -96.51 52.17 128.98
N TRP A 716 -96.96 52.44 127.70
CA TRP A 716 -97.09 51.53 126.46
C TRP A 716 -97.90 52.15 125.23
N ARG A 717 -98.24 51.57 124.01
CA ARG A 717 -97.61 50.70 122.93
C ARG A 717 -98.62 50.07 121.85
N LYS A 718 -98.57 50.26 120.47
CA LYS A 718 -99.13 49.33 119.37
C LYS A 718 -98.83 49.50 117.80
N LEU A 719 -99.78 49.31 116.82
CA LEU A 719 -99.67 48.85 115.36
C LEU A 719 -100.74 49.51 114.36
N CYS A 720 -101.09 49.22 113.05
CA CYS A 720 -100.93 48.19 111.93
C CYS A 720 -101.43 48.79 110.52
N HIS A 721 -101.73 48.26 109.27
CA HIS A 721 -101.71 46.98 108.45
C HIS A 721 -101.76 47.21 106.85
N ARG A 722 -102.23 46.29 105.93
CA ARG A 722 -102.29 46.40 104.39
C ARG A 722 -103.33 45.48 103.62
N ASP A 723 -103.48 45.56 102.26
CA ASP A 723 -104.62 45.02 101.39
C ASP A 723 -104.22 44.31 100.02
N PRO A 724 -105.05 43.47 99.30
CA PRO A 724 -104.55 42.42 98.38
C PRO A 724 -104.75 42.49 96.83
N GLY A 725 -105.53 43.42 96.24
CA GLY A 725 -106.02 43.31 94.83
C GLY A 725 -104.96 43.18 93.70
N ARG A 726 -103.69 43.48 93.98
CA ARG A 726 -102.55 43.45 93.03
C ARG A 726 -102.17 42.04 92.51
N MET A 727 -102.62 40.97 93.15
CA MET A 727 -102.09 39.62 92.94
C MET A 727 -102.62 38.89 91.68
N GLU A 728 -103.81 39.23 91.18
CA GLU A 728 -104.39 38.50 90.04
C GLU A 728 -103.81 38.90 88.68
N LEU A 729 -103.60 40.21 88.44
CA LEU A 729 -102.92 40.68 87.22
C LEU A 729 -101.54 40.00 87.06
N LEU A 730 -100.80 39.88 88.16
CA LEU A 730 -99.47 39.26 88.18
C LEU A 730 -99.51 37.81 87.64
N ARG A 731 -100.52 37.03 88.04
CA ARG A 731 -100.72 35.63 87.61
C ARG A 731 -101.06 35.54 86.11
N LYS A 732 -101.76 36.53 85.55
CA LYS A 732 -102.14 36.55 84.12
C LYS A 732 -100.93 36.88 83.23
N CYS A 733 -100.13 37.88 83.60
CA CYS A 733 -98.87 38.22 82.92
C CYS A 733 -97.88 37.04 82.90
N GLN A 734 -97.68 36.39 84.06
CA GLN A 734 -96.77 35.24 84.18
C GLN A 734 -97.18 34.05 83.28
N ARG A 735 -98.47 33.87 82.98
CA ARG A 735 -98.94 32.77 82.12
C ARG A 735 -98.59 33.02 80.65
N LEU A 736 -98.74 34.25 80.17
CA LEU A 736 -98.35 34.64 78.81
C LEU A 736 -96.83 34.57 78.59
N GLN A 737 -96.04 35.08 79.55
CA GLN A 737 -94.58 35.03 79.50
C GLN A 737 -94.04 33.60 79.36
N ARG A 738 -94.60 32.62 80.07
CA ARG A 738 -94.19 31.20 79.96
C ARG A 738 -94.46 30.59 78.59
N ASN A 739 -95.55 30.97 77.93
CA ASN A 739 -95.88 30.46 76.60
C ASN A 739 -94.97 31.08 75.53
N TYR A 740 -94.71 32.39 75.61
CA TYR A 740 -93.77 33.07 74.72
C TYR A 740 -92.34 32.51 74.86
N LEU A 741 -91.88 32.29 76.11
CA LEU A 741 -90.58 31.66 76.37
C LEU A 741 -90.49 30.24 75.80
N LYS A 742 -91.54 29.40 75.95
CA LYS A 742 -91.57 28.07 75.32
C LYS A 742 -91.36 28.15 73.82
N GLU A 743 -92.11 28.99 73.12
CA GLU A 743 -92.04 29.06 71.66
C GLU A 743 -90.72 29.65 71.17
N SER A 744 -90.20 30.69 71.84
CA SER A 744 -88.85 31.22 71.61
C SER A 744 -87.76 30.14 71.78
N THR A 745 -87.83 29.32 72.83
CA THR A 745 -86.88 28.19 73.00
C THR A 745 -87.06 27.06 71.99
N ARG A 746 -88.22 26.94 71.33
CA ARG A 746 -88.41 25.99 70.22
C ARG A 746 -87.71 26.48 68.96
N VAL A 747 -87.86 27.76 68.62
CA VAL A 747 -87.20 28.39 67.47
C VAL A 747 -85.67 28.37 67.65
N LEU A 748 -85.15 28.83 68.80
CA LEU A 748 -83.71 28.82 69.08
C LEU A 748 -83.08 27.43 68.94
N LYS A 749 -83.73 26.38 69.45
CA LYS A 749 -83.24 24.99 69.27
C LYS A 749 -83.23 24.53 67.81
N SER A 750 -84.18 24.98 67.00
CA SER A 750 -84.16 24.69 65.56
C SER A 750 -83.06 25.47 64.81
N GLU A 751 -82.77 26.72 65.21
CA GLU A 751 -81.65 27.50 64.67
C GLU A 751 -80.29 26.94 65.07
N GLU A 752 -80.14 26.48 66.32
CA GLU A 752 -78.96 25.74 66.80
C GLU A 752 -78.76 24.45 66.01
N LEU A 753 -79.81 23.66 65.79
CA LEU A 753 -79.73 22.43 65.00
C LEU A 753 -79.35 22.72 63.54
N ILE A 754 -79.90 23.78 62.94
CA ILE A 754 -79.56 24.21 61.58
C ILE A 754 -78.09 24.65 61.50
N LYS A 755 -77.59 25.41 62.48
CA LYS A 755 -76.16 25.79 62.55
C LYS A 755 -75.26 24.56 62.68
N VAL A 756 -75.57 23.65 63.59
CA VAL A 756 -74.80 22.39 63.76
C VAL A 756 -74.81 21.55 62.47
N LEU A 757 -75.93 21.46 61.76
CA LEU A 757 -76.00 20.77 60.46
C LEU A 757 -75.23 21.51 59.36
N GLN A 758 -75.25 22.84 59.34
CA GLN A 758 -74.46 23.66 58.41
C GLN A 758 -72.95 23.54 58.68
N ASP A 759 -72.53 23.50 59.94
CA ASP A 759 -71.13 23.26 60.34
C ASP A 759 -70.69 21.82 60.09
N GLN A 760 -71.57 20.84 60.25
CA GLN A 760 -71.32 19.46 59.81
C GLN A 760 -71.17 19.38 58.29
N ILE A 761 -72.03 20.06 57.51
CA ILE A 761 -71.93 20.12 56.05
C ILE A 761 -70.68 20.88 55.61
N SER A 762 -70.28 21.97 56.28
CA SER A 762 -69.06 22.72 55.96
C SER A 762 -67.80 21.94 56.33
N SER A 763 -67.82 21.22 57.46
CA SER A 763 -66.80 20.25 57.89
C SER A 763 -66.67 19.10 56.91
N LEU A 764 -67.79 18.50 56.47
CA LEU A 764 -67.81 17.43 55.48
C LEU A 764 -67.36 17.93 54.10
N LYS A 765 -67.71 19.15 53.68
CA LYS A 765 -67.16 19.76 52.44
C LYS A 765 -65.66 20.06 52.55
N LYS A 766 -65.16 20.52 53.70
CA LYS A 766 -63.71 20.70 53.98
C LYS A 766 -62.94 19.37 54.06
N LYS A 767 -63.61 18.28 54.46
CA LYS A 767 -63.06 16.92 54.40
C LYS A 767 -63.08 16.38 52.97
N LEU A 768 -64.19 16.49 52.25
CA LEU A 768 -64.36 16.01 50.88
C LEU A 768 -63.43 16.71 49.89
N SER A 769 -63.22 18.02 50.03
CA SER A 769 -62.21 18.78 49.26
C SER A 769 -60.76 18.51 49.67
N ARG A 770 -60.54 17.75 50.76
CA ARG A 770 -59.24 17.17 51.14
C ARG A 770 -59.14 15.67 50.80
N CYS A 771 -60.24 15.02 50.43
CA CYS A 771 -60.21 13.68 49.86
C CYS A 771 -59.80 13.78 48.38
N PRO A 772 -58.96 12.86 47.87
CA PRO A 772 -58.70 12.80 46.44
C PRO A 772 -59.99 12.43 45.69
N ASN A 773 -60.34 13.19 44.65
CA ASN A 773 -61.37 12.81 43.67
C ASN A 773 -61.04 11.44 43.05
N GLN A 774 -62.03 10.77 42.46
CA GLN A 774 -61.88 9.50 41.74
C GLN A 774 -60.65 9.52 40.79
N ASP A 775 -60.55 10.53 39.93
CA ASP A 775 -59.43 10.80 39.04
C ASP A 775 -58.06 10.82 39.75
N VAL A 776 -57.99 11.39 40.95
CA VAL A 776 -56.76 11.53 41.72
C VAL A 776 -56.39 10.20 42.38
N SER A 777 -57.39 9.41 42.80
CA SER A 777 -57.19 8.03 43.26
C SER A 777 -56.67 7.15 42.13
N GLU A 778 -57.25 7.23 40.94
CA GLU A 778 -56.81 6.48 39.75
C GLU A 778 -55.42 6.92 39.27
N LYS A 779 -55.11 8.22 39.28
CA LYS A 779 -53.76 8.75 39.03
C LYS A 779 -52.76 8.28 40.10
N LEU A 780 -53.17 8.15 41.37
CA LEU A 780 -52.35 7.58 42.45
C LEU A 780 -52.11 6.07 42.25
N LEU A 781 -53.11 5.31 41.81
CA LEU A 781 -52.96 3.88 41.52
C LEU A 781 -52.06 3.64 40.30
N PHE A 782 -52.22 4.44 39.23
CA PHE A 782 -51.37 4.39 38.04
C PHE A 782 -49.92 4.76 38.37
N THR A 783 -49.69 5.89 39.08
CA THR A 783 -48.35 6.29 39.48
C THR A 783 -47.73 5.31 40.48
N ARG A 784 -48.49 4.76 41.43
CA ARG A 784 -48.02 3.68 42.33
C ARG A 784 -47.63 2.43 41.57
N SER A 785 -48.42 1.99 40.58
CA SER A 785 -48.10 0.85 39.74
C SER A 785 -46.81 1.07 38.95
N LYS A 786 -46.69 2.23 38.28
CA LYS A 786 -45.51 2.61 37.50
C LYS A 786 -44.26 2.83 38.37
N LEU A 787 -44.43 3.32 39.61
CA LEU A 787 -43.35 3.45 40.59
C LEU A 787 -42.94 2.09 41.16
N GLN A 788 -43.87 1.15 41.37
CA GLN A 788 -43.54 -0.24 41.70
C GLN A 788 -42.80 -0.94 40.55
N GLU A 789 -43.19 -0.70 39.30
CA GLU A 789 -42.49 -1.22 38.13
C GLU A 789 -41.07 -0.63 38.02
N ASN A 790 -40.93 0.70 38.14
CA ASN A 790 -39.63 1.35 38.19
C ASN A 790 -38.78 0.88 39.38
N THR A 791 -39.40 0.56 40.52
CA THR A 791 -38.71 -0.03 41.69
C THR A 791 -38.22 -1.45 41.38
N LYS A 792 -38.99 -2.27 40.65
CA LYS A 792 -38.53 -3.59 40.16
C LYS A 792 -37.36 -3.44 39.17
N ARG A 793 -37.49 -2.54 38.18
CA ARG A 793 -36.43 -2.21 37.21
C ARG A 793 -35.15 -1.72 37.91
N MET A 794 -35.27 -0.84 38.90
CA MET A 794 -34.12 -0.33 39.67
C MET A 794 -33.51 -1.40 40.59
N LYS A 795 -34.32 -2.28 41.20
CA LYS A 795 -33.79 -3.44 41.95
C LYS A 795 -33.04 -4.42 41.02
N ALA A 796 -33.53 -4.64 39.80
CA ALA A 796 -32.81 -5.44 38.80
C ALA A 796 -31.50 -4.76 38.37
N ALA A 797 -31.51 -3.45 38.11
CA ALA A 797 -30.30 -2.68 37.79
C ALA A 797 -29.26 -2.71 38.93
N ILE A 798 -29.70 -2.59 40.20
CA ILE A 798 -28.82 -2.72 41.38
C ILE A 798 -28.28 -4.15 41.53
N ALA A 799 -29.08 -5.17 41.20
CA ALA A 799 -28.61 -6.56 41.21
C ALA A 799 -27.58 -6.83 40.10
N ILE A 800 -27.78 -6.26 38.90
CA ILE A 800 -26.82 -6.32 37.78
C ILE A 800 -25.53 -5.57 38.15
N SER A 801 -25.63 -4.36 38.70
CA SER A 801 -24.49 -3.58 39.19
C SER A 801 -23.66 -4.41 40.17
N ARG A 802 -24.31 -4.99 41.19
CA ARG A 802 -23.65 -5.87 42.18
C ARG A 802 -23.06 -7.14 41.59
N ALA A 803 -23.67 -7.71 40.55
CA ALA A 803 -23.10 -8.85 39.84
C ALA A 803 -21.81 -8.43 39.11
N THR A 804 -21.83 -7.32 38.39
CA THR A 804 -20.64 -6.77 37.72
C THR A 804 -19.56 -6.29 38.70
N GLU A 805 -19.93 -5.73 39.85
CA GLU A 805 -19.01 -5.40 40.96
C GLU A 805 -18.33 -6.66 41.50
N CYS A 806 -19.09 -7.77 41.67
CA CYS A 806 -18.54 -9.06 42.07
C CYS A 806 -17.65 -9.69 40.99
N GLU A 807 -17.93 -9.48 39.70
CA GLU A 807 -17.10 -9.95 38.59
C GLU A 807 -15.81 -9.15 38.45
N VAL A 808 -15.88 -7.81 38.56
CA VAL A 808 -14.71 -6.94 38.64
C VAL A 808 -13.84 -7.33 39.83
N TYR A 809 -14.40 -7.53 41.02
CA TYR A 809 -13.64 -7.96 42.20
C TYR A 809 -12.97 -9.34 42.03
N LYS A 810 -13.60 -10.28 41.32
CA LYS A 810 -12.96 -11.55 40.94
C LYS A 810 -11.79 -11.31 39.98
N LYS A 811 -11.96 -10.44 38.98
CA LYS A 811 -10.90 -10.11 38.01
C LYS A 811 -9.75 -9.35 38.67
N ASP A 812 -10.02 -8.42 39.58
CA ASP A 812 -8.98 -7.75 40.39
C ASP A 812 -8.20 -8.76 41.25
N LYS A 813 -8.86 -9.79 41.79
CA LYS A 813 -8.19 -10.88 42.52
C LYS A 813 -7.33 -11.76 41.60
N GLU A 814 -7.84 -12.16 40.43
CA GLU A 814 -7.08 -12.89 39.41
C GLU A 814 -5.86 -12.08 38.92
N ILE A 815 -6.02 -10.76 38.73
CA ILE A 815 -4.94 -9.82 38.39
C ILE A 815 -3.92 -9.74 39.55
N ALA A 816 -4.37 -9.68 40.81
CA ALA A 816 -3.48 -9.66 41.97
C ALA A 816 -2.75 -11.00 42.20
N GLU A 817 -3.30 -12.12 41.73
CA GLU A 817 -2.69 -13.45 41.80
C GLU A 817 -1.66 -13.64 40.68
N THR A 818 -2.03 -13.37 39.42
CA THR A 818 -1.10 -13.36 38.28
C THR A 818 0.03 -12.33 38.43
N GLN A 819 -0.21 -11.17 39.07
CA GLN A 819 0.86 -10.23 39.42
C GLN A 819 1.85 -10.80 40.46
N LYS A 820 1.40 -11.63 41.41
CA LYS A 820 2.32 -12.31 42.35
C LYS A 820 3.16 -13.35 41.62
N GLU A 821 2.56 -14.15 40.75
CA GLU A 821 3.25 -15.14 39.91
C GLU A 821 4.29 -14.47 39.01
N LEU A 822 3.90 -13.39 38.30
CA LEU A 822 4.79 -12.58 37.48
C LEU A 822 5.96 -12.02 38.29
N ASN A 823 5.74 -11.60 39.54
CA ASN A 823 6.80 -11.11 40.42
C ASN A 823 7.71 -12.24 40.93
N VAL A 824 7.19 -13.45 41.17
CA VAL A 824 8.00 -14.64 41.48
C VAL A 824 8.87 -15.02 40.28
N ILE A 825 8.31 -15.06 39.07
CA ILE A 825 9.03 -15.35 37.82
C ILE A 825 10.10 -14.28 37.56
N LYS A 826 9.78 -12.99 37.72
CA LYS A 826 10.78 -11.90 37.66
C LYS A 826 11.91 -12.12 38.67
N CYS A 827 11.61 -12.51 39.91
CA CYS A 827 12.63 -12.82 40.92
C CYS A 827 13.48 -14.05 40.56
N GLN A 828 12.92 -15.06 39.88
CA GLN A 828 13.68 -16.21 39.35
C GLN A 828 14.60 -15.76 38.20
N LEU A 829 14.08 -15.03 37.21
CA LEU A 829 14.85 -14.49 36.08
C LEU A 829 15.97 -13.54 36.53
N PHE A 830 15.76 -12.72 37.56
CA PHE A 830 16.83 -11.89 38.13
C PHE A 830 17.90 -12.73 38.85
N LYS A 831 17.52 -13.83 39.53
CA LYS A 831 18.50 -14.77 40.11
C LYS A 831 19.32 -15.45 39.00
N GLU A 832 18.67 -15.93 37.95
CA GLU A 832 19.35 -16.53 36.78
C GLU A 832 20.26 -15.55 36.03
N LYS A 833 19.80 -14.31 35.80
CA LYS A 833 20.64 -13.28 35.16
C LYS A 833 21.88 -13.00 36.00
N ARG A 834 21.74 -13.00 37.33
CA ARG A 834 22.86 -12.81 38.28
C ARG A 834 23.79 -14.03 38.39
N THR A 835 23.31 -15.27 38.21
CA THR A 835 24.19 -16.44 38.12
C THR A 835 24.89 -16.53 36.77
N LYS A 836 24.19 -16.26 35.66
CA LYS A 836 24.77 -16.16 34.31
C LYS A 836 25.84 -15.06 34.24
N GLN A 837 25.61 -13.89 34.84
CA GLN A 837 26.64 -12.83 34.97
C GLN A 837 27.86 -13.30 35.78
N LYS A 838 27.68 -13.98 36.92
CA LYS A 838 28.80 -14.55 37.70
C LYS A 838 29.59 -15.62 36.92
N LEU A 839 28.92 -16.41 36.08
CA LEU A 839 29.58 -17.40 35.20
C LEU A 839 30.41 -16.72 34.10
N ILE A 840 29.86 -15.70 33.45
CA ILE A 840 30.57 -14.89 32.44
C ILE A 840 31.78 -14.19 33.07
N GLN A 841 31.62 -13.63 34.27
CA GLN A 841 32.71 -12.98 35.00
C GLN A 841 33.85 -13.97 35.32
N LYS A 842 33.53 -15.17 35.83
CA LYS A 842 34.51 -16.25 36.04
C LYS A 842 35.18 -16.72 34.75
N LEU A 843 34.46 -16.81 33.63
CA LEU A 843 35.05 -17.14 32.33
C LEU A 843 36.05 -16.08 31.86
N ASN A 844 35.73 -14.79 32.06
CA ASN A 844 36.63 -13.69 31.73
C ASN A 844 37.86 -13.64 32.67
N GLU A 845 37.70 -13.99 33.94
CA GLU A 845 38.80 -14.14 34.91
C GLU A 845 39.73 -15.30 34.49
N SER A 846 39.19 -16.48 34.19
CA SER A 846 39.96 -17.62 33.65
C SER A 846 40.68 -17.27 32.35
N ARG A 847 40.03 -16.52 31.44
CA ARG A 847 40.61 -16.10 30.17
C ARG A 847 41.78 -15.13 30.35
N LYS A 848 41.65 -14.13 31.23
CA LYS A 848 42.79 -13.26 31.60
C LYS A 848 43.93 -14.04 32.23
N ASN A 849 43.62 -15.06 33.04
CA ASN A 849 44.65 -15.92 33.62
C ASN A 849 45.37 -16.76 32.56
N SER A 850 44.70 -17.25 31.52
CA SER A 850 45.39 -17.90 30.38
C SER A 850 46.21 -16.93 29.54
N GLU A 851 45.69 -15.73 29.25
CA GLU A 851 46.39 -14.70 28.48
C GLU A 851 47.67 -14.22 29.22
N ASN A 852 47.61 -14.09 30.54
CA ASN A 852 48.80 -13.84 31.39
C ASN A 852 49.79 -15.01 31.35
N LEU A 853 49.32 -16.27 31.40
CA LEU A 853 50.18 -17.46 31.38
C LEU A 853 50.88 -17.67 30.03
N GLU A 854 50.30 -17.18 28.93
CA GLU A 854 50.94 -17.13 27.61
C GLU A 854 51.97 -16.00 27.54
N PHE A 855 51.67 -14.82 28.10
CA PHE A 855 52.64 -13.72 28.20
C PHE A 855 53.87 -14.10 29.05
N GLU A 856 53.70 -14.78 30.18
CA GLU A 856 54.81 -15.30 30.99
C GLU A 856 55.67 -16.31 30.22
N LYS A 857 55.08 -17.18 29.39
CA LYS A 857 55.83 -18.11 28.53
C LYS A 857 56.63 -17.35 27.48
N GLU A 858 56.03 -16.37 26.81
CA GLU A 858 56.68 -15.59 25.76
C GLU A 858 57.86 -14.76 26.31
N VAL A 859 57.71 -14.18 27.52
CA VAL A 859 58.79 -13.51 28.26
C VAL A 859 59.90 -14.50 28.64
N ASN A 860 59.54 -15.70 29.12
CA ASN A 860 60.53 -16.72 29.45
C ASN A 860 61.30 -17.23 28.21
N GLU A 861 60.68 -17.36 27.03
CA GLU A 861 61.41 -17.70 25.80
C GLU A 861 62.34 -16.56 25.33
N LYS A 862 61.93 -15.30 25.49
CA LYS A 862 62.77 -14.12 25.22
C LYS A 862 63.98 -14.06 26.17
N LEU A 863 63.81 -14.41 27.45
CA LEU A 863 64.91 -14.56 28.41
C LEU A 863 65.81 -15.76 28.07
N LYS A 864 65.26 -16.88 27.62
CA LYS A 864 66.00 -18.10 27.26
C LYS A 864 66.84 -17.90 26.00
N THR A 865 66.34 -17.14 25.02
CA THR A 865 67.07 -16.75 23.81
C THR A 865 68.16 -15.72 24.10
N LEU A 866 67.91 -14.71 24.95
CA LEU A 866 68.94 -13.80 25.47
C LEU A 866 70.05 -14.55 26.23
N GLY A 867 69.69 -15.47 27.13
CA GLY A 867 70.66 -16.31 27.85
C GLY A 867 71.51 -17.18 26.93
N ASN A 868 70.92 -17.72 25.86
CA ASN A 868 71.66 -18.48 24.84
C ASN A 868 72.58 -17.59 23.97
N ALA A 869 72.23 -16.31 23.74
CA ALA A 869 73.12 -15.35 23.08
C ALA A 869 74.30 -14.96 23.97
N LEU A 870 74.05 -14.70 25.26
CA LEU A 870 75.09 -14.47 26.28
C LEU A 870 76.05 -15.67 26.42
N LYS A 871 75.52 -16.90 26.34
CA LYS A 871 76.36 -18.11 26.34
C LYS A 871 77.24 -18.28 25.09
N ARG A 872 76.88 -17.67 23.96
CA ARG A 872 77.71 -17.69 22.74
C ARG A 872 78.80 -16.62 22.75
N SER A 873 78.55 -15.47 23.36
CA SER A 873 79.55 -14.38 23.53
C SER A 873 80.55 -14.60 24.67
N LEU A 874 80.39 -15.68 25.45
CA LEU A 874 81.33 -16.14 26.48
C LEU A 874 82.13 -17.40 26.04
N LEU A 875 82.08 -17.73 24.74
CA LEU A 875 82.80 -18.85 24.12
C LEU A 875 83.65 -18.40 22.90
N THR A 876 83.96 -17.11 22.86
CA THR A 876 84.80 -16.40 21.87
C THR A 876 85.64 -15.36 22.61
#